data_AF-A0A1G0G6K7-F1
#
_entry.id   AF-A0A1G0G6K7-F1
#
_cell.length_a   1.000
_cell.length_b   1.000
_cell.length_c   1.000
_cell.angle_alpha   90.00
_cell.angle_beta   90.00
_cell.angle_gamma   90.00
#
_symmetry.space_group_name_H-M   'P 1'
#
loop_
_entity.id
_entity.type
_entity.pdbx_description
1 polymer ?
#
loop_
_entity_poly.entity_id
_entity_poly.type
_entity_poly.pdbx_seq_one_letter_code
_entity_poly.pdbx_strand_id
1 'polypeptide(L)'
;MENHYVQLLLHFLQTHPILCHLFIFIIAFSESLPLIGTIVPGSVTMTLVGILIGNGTLPAFSSLSIATAGAFVGDATGFAFGYYYNEKIRTFWPFRKYPKWLVMGEDFFKKHGGKSIILGRFIGPARSTVPLIAGILRLSWLRFSAAAIPSAALWALLYMTPGILLGALSREIPRGETTQFFLYGVGALLLLWLIYWLIQHFFIQLARGINTITDRCWRYLMHHHAGRYFIRLITNQQKPSDHHQLTLSLAAIISAVLFLLLFLKVQHYGVLPVINFPVFHLLQNIRTPRWDTIFITITLIGMPKTIMLISVFITAGFALKKQWRTAIHFFAGLIIAVGATEIFKKLSHSPRPRGFEFVATSSSFPSGHTTLSFVVFGLLAFFIAQIISKNTRWIVYTAASLLILSVAFSRVYLGAHWVSDIVGSFLLGFSIVLCCIVAYRRMPNKKSALQLTLLSAVTIISLGLFIPWSVMIKTEFSNNKLRYTRVWHPEKISLQAWWQSPLHHVPLYRNNRLGLPFQPFNVQWQGQLQKIKKQLLKKGWVLMTNHTKLKSKLQRFTSFDAQYHIPILSWLYQDKPPVLFFIKKIAGRKRIIELRLWKSNIHLQPNDKPLLLGATNIRIAPAVLLSLKSKSKISLADKGGLNILYHDTPYFQRKIIHAHNQVKSDEIKRLEWDGDILLLKE
;
A
#
# COMPACT_ATOMS: atom_id res chain seq x y z
N MET A 1 -12.82 -22.02 -36.63
CA MET A 1 -12.67 -20.97 -37.66
C MET A 1 -11.82 -19.78 -37.18
N GLU A 2 -11.90 -19.35 -35.91
CA GLU A 2 -11.13 -18.18 -35.39
C GLU A 2 -9.58 -18.33 -35.44
N ASN A 3 -9.03 -19.55 -35.36
CA ASN A 3 -7.58 -19.76 -35.43
C ASN A 3 -6.96 -19.54 -36.84
N HIS A 4 -7.77 -19.56 -37.91
CA HIS A 4 -7.26 -19.45 -39.28
C HIS A 4 -6.89 -18.02 -39.67
N TYR A 5 -7.78 -17.04 -39.39
CA TYR A 5 -7.53 -15.61 -39.66
C TYR A 5 -6.35 -15.06 -38.86
N VAL A 6 -6.18 -15.56 -37.63
CA VAL A 6 -5.11 -15.15 -36.72
C VAL A 6 -3.75 -15.66 -37.21
N GLN A 7 -3.66 -16.91 -37.64
CA GLN A 7 -2.43 -17.44 -38.23
C GLN A 7 -2.12 -16.74 -39.56
N LEU A 8 -3.13 -16.41 -40.36
CA LEU A 8 -2.97 -15.61 -41.57
C LEU A 8 -2.41 -14.21 -41.26
N LEU A 9 -2.92 -13.54 -40.23
CA LEU A 9 -2.47 -12.22 -39.79
C LEU A 9 -1.04 -12.28 -39.24
N LEU A 10 -0.71 -13.27 -38.40
CA LEU A 10 0.65 -13.44 -37.87
C LEU A 10 1.65 -13.81 -38.97
N HIS A 11 1.26 -14.66 -39.92
CA HIS A 11 2.07 -14.99 -41.08
C HIS A 11 2.25 -13.78 -42.00
N PHE A 12 1.20 -12.97 -42.20
CA PHE A 12 1.26 -11.71 -42.94
C PHE A 12 2.20 -10.68 -42.29
N LEU A 13 2.12 -10.52 -40.96
CA LEU A 13 2.99 -9.60 -40.20
C LEU A 13 4.47 -10.06 -40.20
N GLN A 14 4.72 -11.37 -40.23
CA GLN A 14 6.07 -11.93 -40.34
C GLN A 14 6.66 -11.84 -41.76
N THR A 15 5.82 -11.95 -42.79
CA THR A 15 6.23 -11.85 -44.20
C THR A 15 6.38 -10.40 -44.68
N HIS A 16 5.74 -9.43 -44.01
CA HIS A 16 5.79 -8.01 -44.38
C HIS A 16 6.30 -7.11 -43.23
N PRO A 17 7.55 -7.26 -42.77
CA PRO A 17 8.11 -6.45 -41.67
C PRO A 17 8.11 -4.94 -42.00
N ILE A 18 8.28 -4.57 -43.27
CA ILE A 18 8.24 -3.16 -43.73
C ILE A 18 6.87 -2.52 -43.47
N LEU A 19 5.77 -3.25 -43.71
CA LEU A 19 4.41 -2.75 -43.45
C LEU A 19 4.16 -2.56 -41.94
N CYS A 20 4.70 -3.45 -41.10
CA CYS A 20 4.65 -3.31 -39.64
C CYS A 20 5.38 -2.05 -39.17
N HIS A 21 6.58 -1.81 -39.70
CA HIS A 21 7.35 -0.60 -39.38
C HIS A 21 6.65 0.67 -39.87
N LEU A 22 6.05 0.65 -41.07
CA LEU A 22 5.25 1.75 -41.58
C LEU A 22 4.04 2.03 -40.69
N PHE A 23 3.36 0.99 -40.19
CA PHE A 23 2.24 1.13 -39.26
C PHE A 23 2.68 1.78 -37.93
N ILE A 24 3.82 1.34 -37.37
CA ILE A 24 4.40 1.95 -36.16
C ILE A 24 4.68 3.43 -36.38
N PHE A 25 5.27 3.76 -37.54
CA PHE A 25 5.54 5.15 -37.93
C PHE A 25 4.25 5.97 -37.99
N ILE A 26 3.22 5.48 -38.70
CA ILE A 26 1.94 6.19 -38.89
C ILE A 26 1.25 6.43 -37.55
N ILE A 27 1.20 5.44 -36.66
CA ILE A 27 0.55 5.62 -35.35
C ILE A 27 1.32 6.60 -34.48
N ALA A 28 2.64 6.47 -34.40
CA ALA A 28 3.47 7.39 -33.63
C ALA A 28 3.36 8.83 -34.20
N PHE A 29 3.31 8.96 -35.52
CA PHE A 29 3.08 10.21 -36.23
C PHE A 29 1.71 10.81 -35.93
N SER A 30 0.63 10.04 -36.10
CA SER A 30 -0.76 10.47 -35.84
C SER A 30 -0.99 10.85 -34.37
N GLU A 31 -0.37 10.13 -33.43
CA GLU A 31 -0.45 10.47 -32.00
C GLU A 31 0.26 11.79 -31.66
N SER A 32 1.32 12.13 -32.41
CA SER A 32 2.05 13.38 -32.24
C SER A 32 1.43 14.54 -33.04
N LEU A 33 0.51 14.28 -33.97
CA LEU A 33 -0.17 15.34 -34.71
C LEU A 33 -1.13 16.13 -33.82
N PRO A 34 -1.22 17.47 -34.01
CA PRO A 34 -2.23 18.29 -33.36
C PRO A 34 -3.63 17.72 -33.60
N LEU A 35 -4.47 17.71 -32.57
CA LEU A 35 -5.87 17.22 -32.56
C LEU A 35 -6.01 15.70 -32.68
N ILE A 36 -5.42 15.11 -33.72
CA ILE A 36 -5.49 13.66 -33.99
C ILE A 36 -4.93 12.89 -32.79
N GLY A 37 -3.82 13.38 -32.22
CA GLY A 37 -3.19 12.78 -31.04
C GLY A 37 -4.01 12.78 -29.75
N THR A 38 -5.08 13.57 -29.67
CA THR A 38 -6.01 13.50 -28.52
C THR A 38 -7.06 12.40 -28.66
N ILE A 39 -7.29 11.93 -29.89
CA ILE A 39 -8.27 10.89 -30.22
C ILE A 39 -7.61 9.52 -30.32
N VAL A 40 -6.41 9.47 -30.91
CA VAL A 40 -5.67 8.22 -31.12
C VAL A 40 -5.03 7.75 -29.81
N PRO A 41 -5.38 6.57 -29.27
CA PRO A 41 -4.81 6.03 -28.03
C PRO A 41 -3.45 5.38 -28.29
N GLY A 42 -2.48 6.16 -28.75
CA GLY A 42 -1.21 5.57 -29.19
C GLY A 42 -0.35 5.02 -28.05
N SER A 43 -0.53 5.47 -26.79
CA SER A 43 0.06 4.80 -25.61
C SER A 43 -0.34 3.32 -25.46
N VAL A 44 -1.61 2.99 -25.75
CA VAL A 44 -2.11 1.61 -25.74
C VAL A 44 -1.54 0.86 -26.94
N THR A 45 -1.49 1.50 -28.10
CA THR A 45 -1.02 0.86 -29.32
C THR A 45 0.49 0.59 -29.31
N MET A 46 1.30 1.49 -28.74
CA MET A 46 2.73 1.27 -28.54
C MET A 46 3.01 0.16 -27.53
N THR A 47 2.13 -0.05 -26.55
CA THR A 47 2.20 -1.23 -25.68
C THR A 47 1.96 -2.51 -26.50
N LEU A 48 1.03 -2.51 -27.46
CA LEU A 48 0.79 -3.65 -28.37
C LEU A 48 1.96 -3.90 -29.33
N VAL A 49 2.55 -2.85 -29.88
CA VAL A 49 3.79 -2.96 -30.68
C VAL A 49 4.92 -3.52 -29.82
N GLY A 50 5.05 -3.03 -28.58
CA GLY A 50 5.98 -3.56 -27.60
C GLY A 50 5.80 -5.06 -27.38
N ILE A 51 4.57 -5.54 -27.30
CA ILE A 51 4.26 -6.97 -27.21
C ILE A 51 4.82 -7.76 -28.40
N LEU A 52 4.66 -7.28 -29.62
CA LEU A 52 5.19 -7.94 -30.83
C LEU A 52 6.73 -7.99 -30.82
N ILE A 53 7.37 -6.93 -30.31
CA ILE A 53 8.81 -6.89 -30.08
C ILE A 53 9.21 -7.91 -29.00
N GLY A 54 8.49 -7.97 -27.88
CA GLY A 54 8.75 -8.90 -26.77
C GLY A 54 8.58 -10.36 -27.15
N ASN A 55 7.62 -10.65 -28.05
CA ASN A 55 7.44 -11.97 -28.66
C ASN A 55 8.40 -12.20 -29.85
N GLY A 56 9.31 -11.24 -30.12
CA GLY A 56 10.37 -11.27 -31.13
C GLY A 56 9.90 -11.46 -32.55
N THR A 57 8.67 -11.04 -32.83
CA THR A 57 8.16 -10.87 -34.19
C THR A 57 8.79 -9.65 -34.85
N LEU A 58 9.11 -8.61 -34.07
CA LEU A 58 9.73 -7.38 -34.56
C LEU A 58 11.07 -7.09 -33.87
N PRO A 59 12.08 -6.55 -34.58
CA PRO A 59 13.36 -6.18 -33.97
C PRO A 59 13.19 -4.93 -33.10
N ALA A 60 13.63 -4.99 -31.84
CA ALA A 60 13.44 -3.93 -30.85
C ALA A 60 14.05 -2.59 -31.28
N PHE A 61 15.32 -2.60 -31.71
CA PHE A 61 16.03 -1.38 -32.09
C PHE A 61 15.36 -0.68 -33.28
N SER A 62 15.06 -1.42 -34.36
CA SER A 62 14.40 -0.88 -35.54
C SER A 62 13.03 -0.25 -35.22
N SER A 63 12.23 -0.94 -34.41
CA SER A 63 10.87 -0.52 -34.06
C SER A 63 10.88 0.73 -33.18
N LEU A 64 11.82 0.80 -32.23
CA LEU A 64 12.02 1.96 -31.36
C LEU A 64 12.47 3.18 -32.17
N SER A 65 13.43 3.01 -33.08
CA SER A 65 13.91 4.09 -33.94
C SER A 65 12.83 4.61 -34.86
N ILE A 66 12.00 3.74 -35.42
CA ILE A 66 10.92 4.12 -36.34
C ILE A 66 9.76 4.79 -35.61
N ALA A 67 9.39 4.33 -34.41
CA ALA A 67 8.43 5.02 -33.55
C ALA A 67 8.93 6.41 -33.14
N THR A 68 10.22 6.51 -32.80
CA THR A 68 10.86 7.80 -32.47
C THR A 68 10.81 8.75 -33.67
N ALA A 69 11.14 8.25 -34.87
CA ALA A 69 11.09 9.03 -36.10
C ALA A 69 9.66 9.50 -36.41
N GLY A 70 8.66 8.62 -36.36
CA GLY A 70 7.26 8.97 -36.60
C GLY A 70 6.76 10.03 -35.62
N ALA A 71 7.02 9.83 -34.33
CA ALA A 71 6.65 10.76 -33.28
C ALA A 71 7.34 12.12 -33.42
N PHE A 72 8.61 12.15 -33.85
CA PHE A 72 9.33 13.39 -34.11
C PHE A 72 8.80 14.10 -35.37
N VAL A 73 8.54 13.39 -36.46
CA VAL A 73 7.99 13.95 -37.69
C VAL A 73 6.58 14.51 -37.45
N GLY A 74 5.77 13.87 -36.61
CA GLY A 74 4.46 14.39 -36.21
C GLY A 74 4.56 15.71 -35.45
N ASP A 75 5.46 15.76 -34.46
CA ASP A 75 5.77 16.98 -33.72
C ASP A 75 6.31 18.09 -34.64
N ALA A 76 7.21 17.76 -35.55
CA ALA A 76 7.76 18.68 -36.54
C ALA A 76 6.69 19.22 -37.48
N THR A 77 5.73 18.39 -37.88
CA THR A 77 4.57 18.81 -38.69
C THR A 77 3.68 19.76 -37.91
N GLY A 78 3.41 19.46 -36.63
CA GLY A 78 2.69 20.36 -35.74
C GLY A 78 3.40 21.71 -35.57
N PHE A 79 4.72 21.68 -35.38
CA PHE A 79 5.57 22.86 -35.32
C PHE A 79 5.53 23.67 -36.62
N ALA A 80 5.70 23.03 -37.78
CA ALA A 80 5.65 23.70 -39.08
C ALA A 80 4.27 24.31 -39.36
N PHE A 81 3.20 23.60 -39.02
CA PHE A 81 1.83 24.10 -39.13
C PHE A 81 1.64 25.35 -38.26
N GLY A 82 2.10 25.29 -37.01
CA GLY A 82 2.14 26.43 -36.08
C GLY A 82 2.91 27.62 -36.62
N TYR A 83 4.09 27.36 -37.20
CA TYR A 83 4.99 28.37 -37.73
C TYR A 83 4.43 29.07 -38.96
N TYR A 84 3.86 28.30 -39.90
CA TYR A 84 3.35 28.83 -41.17
C TYR A 84 2.02 29.58 -41.02
N TYR A 85 1.05 28.99 -40.31
CA TYR A 85 -0.27 29.59 -40.17
C TYR A 85 -0.39 30.54 -38.97
N ASN A 86 0.49 30.44 -37.98
CA ASN A 86 0.58 31.35 -36.83
C ASN A 86 -0.80 31.64 -36.19
N GLU A 87 -1.16 32.90 -35.97
CA GLU A 87 -2.42 33.31 -35.36
C GLU A 87 -3.66 32.95 -36.20
N LYS A 88 -3.51 32.71 -37.52
CA LYS A 88 -4.63 32.27 -38.38
C LYS A 88 -5.17 30.90 -37.98
N ILE A 89 -4.40 30.08 -37.25
CA ILE A 89 -4.85 28.76 -36.78
C ILE A 89 -6.07 28.88 -35.86
N ARG A 90 -6.22 29.98 -35.12
CA ARG A 90 -7.37 30.22 -34.24
C ARG A 90 -8.69 30.36 -35.00
N THR A 91 -8.65 30.71 -36.29
CA THR A 91 -9.85 30.91 -37.11
C THR A 91 -10.31 29.63 -37.82
N PHE A 92 -9.43 28.64 -37.96
CA PHE A 92 -9.75 27.36 -38.59
C PHE A 92 -10.53 26.42 -37.67
N TRP A 93 -11.39 25.60 -38.27
CA TRP A 93 -11.96 24.43 -37.59
C TRP A 93 -10.87 23.36 -37.41
N PRO A 94 -10.78 22.67 -36.26
CA PRO A 94 -11.65 22.72 -35.08
C PRO A 94 -11.24 23.71 -33.97
N PHE A 95 -10.11 24.40 -34.10
CA PHE A 95 -9.59 25.31 -33.06
C PHE A 95 -10.52 26.49 -32.76
N ARG A 96 -11.27 26.97 -33.75
CA ARG A 96 -12.33 27.97 -33.57
C ARG A 96 -13.45 27.50 -32.63
N LYS A 97 -13.84 26.22 -32.72
CA LYS A 97 -14.92 25.62 -31.92
C LYS A 97 -14.44 25.23 -30.52
N TYR A 98 -13.17 24.86 -30.38
CA TYR A 98 -12.56 24.41 -29.12
C TYR A 98 -11.28 25.20 -28.79
N PRO A 99 -11.39 26.51 -28.47
CA PRO A 99 -10.22 27.37 -28.26
C PRO A 99 -9.37 26.97 -27.04
N LYS A 100 -9.98 26.25 -26.08
CA LYS A 100 -9.32 25.77 -24.86
C LYS A 100 -8.08 24.92 -25.15
N TRP A 101 -8.02 24.23 -26.29
CA TRP A 101 -6.87 23.39 -26.65
C TRP A 101 -5.61 24.19 -26.94
N LEU A 102 -5.73 25.35 -27.61
CA LEU A 102 -4.60 26.25 -27.83
C LEU A 102 -4.18 26.94 -26.54
N VAL A 103 -5.15 27.46 -25.77
CA VAL A 103 -4.91 28.16 -24.49
C VAL A 103 -4.14 27.27 -23.51
N MET A 104 -4.49 25.99 -23.42
CA MET A 104 -3.82 25.05 -22.53
C MET A 104 -2.34 24.84 -22.92
N GLY A 105 -2.02 24.79 -24.22
CA GLY A 105 -0.65 24.72 -24.70
C GLY A 105 0.14 26.01 -24.41
N GLU A 106 -0.48 27.17 -24.60
CA GLU A 106 0.10 28.48 -24.25
C GLU A 106 0.38 28.60 -22.75
N ASP A 107 -0.58 28.24 -21.91
CA ASP A 107 -0.43 28.26 -20.45
C ASP A 107 0.68 27.31 -19.99
N PHE A 108 0.81 26.16 -20.67
CA PHE A 108 1.90 25.23 -20.41
C PHE A 108 3.26 25.83 -20.74
N PHE A 109 3.40 26.49 -21.89
CA PHE A 109 4.61 27.23 -22.26
C PHE A 109 4.92 28.39 -21.32
N LYS A 110 3.91 29.18 -20.91
CA LYS A 110 4.06 30.26 -19.93
C LYS A 110 4.60 29.73 -18.60
N LYS A 111 4.15 28.56 -18.18
CA LYS A 111 4.53 27.96 -16.89
C LYS A 111 5.88 27.24 -16.92
N HIS A 112 6.22 26.55 -18.00
CA HIS A 112 7.36 25.63 -18.06
C HIS A 112 8.46 26.06 -19.05
N GLY A 113 8.24 27.09 -19.86
CA GLY A 113 9.23 27.61 -20.83
C GLY A 113 9.69 26.54 -21.81
N GLY A 114 10.99 26.51 -22.13
CA GLY A 114 11.56 25.51 -23.06
C GLY A 114 11.41 24.05 -22.60
N LYS A 115 11.21 23.78 -21.30
CA LYS A 115 10.97 22.42 -20.77
C LYS A 115 9.63 21.85 -21.23
N SER A 116 8.75 22.70 -21.75
CA SER A 116 7.42 22.32 -22.21
C SER A 116 7.45 21.25 -23.30
N ILE A 117 8.44 21.31 -24.20
CA ILE A 117 8.59 20.34 -25.31
C ILE A 117 8.85 18.92 -24.79
N ILE A 118 9.61 18.81 -23.69
CA ILE A 118 9.91 17.50 -23.08
C ILE A 118 8.75 17.04 -22.21
N LEU A 119 8.29 17.89 -21.28
CA LEU A 119 7.28 17.52 -20.30
C LEU A 119 5.88 17.35 -20.91
N GLY A 120 5.55 18.14 -21.93
CA GLY A 120 4.26 18.14 -22.61
C GLY A 120 3.94 16.78 -23.22
N ARG A 121 4.97 16.06 -23.72
CA ARG A 121 4.80 14.74 -24.33
C ARG A 121 4.27 13.68 -23.34
N PHE A 122 4.43 13.86 -22.03
CA PHE A 122 3.94 12.89 -21.04
C PHE A 122 2.58 13.27 -20.43
N ILE A 123 1.99 14.38 -20.86
CA ILE A 123 0.71 14.89 -20.35
C ILE A 123 -0.29 14.85 -21.51
N GLY A 124 -1.28 13.95 -21.42
CA GLY A 124 -2.16 13.57 -22.54
C GLY A 124 -2.66 14.74 -23.41
N PRO A 125 -3.38 15.72 -22.85
CA PRO A 125 -3.87 16.85 -23.63
C PRO A 125 -2.77 17.80 -24.14
N ALA A 126 -1.63 17.93 -23.44
CA ALA A 126 -0.56 18.84 -23.79
C ALA A 126 0.35 18.29 -24.90
N ARG A 127 0.42 16.96 -25.05
CA ARG A 127 1.30 16.24 -25.99
C ARG A 127 1.20 16.76 -27.43
N SER A 128 -0.02 16.85 -27.97
CA SER A 128 -0.25 17.23 -29.36
C SER A 128 -0.34 18.75 -29.58
N THR A 129 -0.57 19.52 -28.51
CA THR A 129 -0.70 20.99 -28.60
C THR A 129 0.64 21.70 -28.45
N VAL A 130 1.57 21.15 -27.67
CA VAL A 130 2.86 21.81 -27.37
C VAL A 130 3.71 22.03 -28.63
N PRO A 131 3.92 21.05 -29.54
CA PRO A 131 4.68 21.30 -30.77
C PRO A 131 4.03 22.38 -31.65
N LEU A 132 2.70 22.42 -31.72
CA LEU A 132 1.95 23.44 -32.44
C LEU A 132 2.21 24.84 -31.87
N ILE A 133 2.07 25.01 -30.54
CA ILE A 133 2.32 26.30 -29.88
C ILE A 133 3.80 26.71 -30.02
N ALA A 134 4.74 25.76 -29.98
CA ALA A 134 6.15 26.03 -30.23
C ALA A 134 6.39 26.69 -31.60
N GLY A 135 5.64 26.25 -32.61
CA GLY A 135 5.64 26.83 -33.95
C GLY A 135 5.06 28.24 -33.99
N ILE A 136 3.89 28.46 -33.37
CA ILE A 136 3.25 29.78 -33.27
C ILE A 136 4.19 30.80 -32.59
N LEU A 137 4.90 30.35 -31.55
CA LEU A 137 5.90 31.16 -30.83
C LEU A 137 7.23 31.34 -31.60
N ARG A 138 7.34 30.81 -32.82
CA ARG A 138 8.53 30.89 -33.69
C ARG A 138 9.83 30.48 -32.99
N LEU A 139 9.79 29.41 -32.19
CA LEU A 139 11.01 28.85 -31.59
C LEU A 139 11.99 28.42 -32.70
N SER A 140 13.30 28.54 -32.46
CA SER A 140 14.27 28.12 -33.47
C SER A 140 14.20 26.59 -33.66
N TRP A 141 14.24 26.16 -34.93
CA TRP A 141 14.17 24.75 -35.32
C TRP A 141 15.19 23.87 -34.58
N LEU A 142 16.40 24.38 -34.36
CA LEU A 142 17.45 23.68 -33.62
C LEU A 142 17.09 23.46 -32.15
N ARG A 143 16.55 24.49 -31.47
CA ARG A 143 16.16 24.37 -30.05
C ARG A 143 14.95 23.44 -29.89
N PHE A 144 14.02 23.50 -30.84
CA PHE A 144 12.88 22.59 -30.88
C PHE A 144 13.34 21.14 -31.05
N SER A 145 14.13 20.87 -32.09
CA SER A 145 14.58 19.51 -32.43
C SER A 145 15.45 18.88 -31.34
N ALA A 146 16.36 19.67 -30.73
CA ALA A 146 17.20 19.22 -29.63
C ALA A 146 16.39 18.78 -28.39
N ALA A 147 15.20 19.33 -28.18
CA ALA A 147 14.29 18.91 -27.10
C ALA A 147 13.31 17.81 -27.55
N ALA A 148 12.82 17.86 -28.78
CA ALA A 148 11.79 16.97 -29.30
C ALA A 148 12.31 15.55 -29.57
N ILE A 149 13.52 15.39 -30.13
CA ILE A 149 14.08 14.07 -30.47
C ILE A 149 14.31 13.20 -29.22
N PRO A 150 15.01 13.67 -28.16
CA PRO A 150 15.20 12.87 -26.94
C PRO A 150 13.87 12.59 -26.24
N SER A 151 12.94 13.54 -26.28
CA SER A 151 11.59 13.39 -25.73
C SER A 151 10.80 12.27 -26.45
N ALA A 152 10.85 12.24 -27.78
CA ALA A 152 10.22 11.20 -28.60
C ALA A 152 10.85 9.82 -28.35
N ALA A 153 12.18 9.74 -28.25
CA ALA A 153 12.88 8.48 -27.96
C ALA A 153 12.53 7.93 -26.58
N LEU A 154 12.56 8.79 -25.56
CA LEU A 154 12.21 8.43 -24.19
C LEU A 154 10.75 7.98 -24.09
N TRP A 155 9.86 8.65 -24.81
CA TRP A 155 8.45 8.26 -24.89
C TRP A 155 8.27 6.89 -25.53
N ALA A 156 8.86 6.64 -26.70
CA ALA A 156 8.77 5.35 -27.38
C ALA A 156 9.27 4.22 -26.47
N LEU A 157 10.38 4.45 -25.76
CA LEU A 157 10.93 3.50 -24.80
C LEU A 157 9.95 3.24 -23.64
N LEU A 158 9.49 4.29 -22.96
CA LEU A 158 8.63 4.15 -21.77
C LEU A 158 7.29 3.47 -22.08
N TYR A 159 6.68 3.75 -23.24
CA TYR A 159 5.37 3.19 -23.60
C TYR A 159 5.46 1.81 -24.26
N MET A 160 6.54 1.48 -24.98
CA MET A 160 6.73 0.13 -25.52
C MET A 160 7.21 -0.88 -24.46
N THR A 161 8.00 -0.44 -23.46
CA THR A 161 8.63 -1.37 -22.49
C THR A 161 7.64 -2.25 -21.72
N PRO A 162 6.51 -1.75 -21.17
CA PRO A 162 5.50 -2.61 -20.54
C PRO A 162 5.00 -3.70 -21.48
N GLY A 163 4.82 -3.34 -22.76
CA GLY A 163 4.45 -4.25 -23.83
C GLY A 163 5.52 -5.28 -24.12
N ILE A 164 6.78 -4.88 -24.25
CA ILE A 164 7.94 -5.79 -24.47
C ILE A 164 8.01 -6.82 -23.34
N LEU A 165 7.79 -6.39 -22.09
CA LEU A 165 7.72 -7.29 -20.94
C LEU A 165 6.53 -8.25 -21.06
N LEU A 166 5.32 -7.77 -21.39
CA LEU A 166 4.13 -8.61 -21.60
C LEU A 166 4.27 -9.60 -22.77
N GLY A 167 4.88 -9.17 -23.88
CA GLY A 167 5.16 -10.00 -25.04
C GLY A 167 6.20 -11.08 -24.74
N ALA A 168 7.23 -10.75 -23.96
CA ALA A 168 8.17 -11.72 -23.45
C ALA A 168 7.49 -12.76 -22.54
N LEU A 169 6.50 -12.35 -21.74
CA LEU A 169 5.68 -13.24 -20.90
C LEU A 169 4.70 -14.11 -21.71
N SER A 170 4.22 -13.63 -22.86
CA SER A 170 3.26 -14.38 -23.73
C SER A 170 3.89 -15.61 -24.40
N ARG A 171 5.22 -15.66 -24.53
CA ARG A 171 5.98 -16.80 -25.09
C ARG A 171 5.91 -18.06 -24.23
N GLU A 172 5.40 -17.95 -23.01
CA GLU A 172 5.24 -19.05 -22.05
C GLU A 172 3.94 -19.84 -22.25
N ILE A 173 3.13 -19.46 -23.24
CA ILE A 173 1.81 -20.05 -23.54
C ILE A 173 1.93 -20.85 -24.85
N PRO A 174 1.36 -22.08 -24.94
CA PRO A 174 1.39 -22.89 -26.16
C PRO A 174 0.94 -22.08 -27.38
N ARG A 175 1.59 -22.27 -28.55
CA ARG A 175 1.40 -21.44 -29.76
C ARG A 175 -0.06 -21.31 -30.24
N GLY A 176 -0.96 -22.21 -29.83
CA GLY A 176 -2.40 -22.14 -30.11
C GLY A 176 -3.22 -21.26 -29.14
N GLU A 177 -2.68 -20.94 -27.96
CA GLU A 177 -3.33 -20.10 -26.93
C GLU A 177 -2.68 -18.72 -26.78
N THR A 178 -1.53 -18.48 -27.42
CA THR A 178 -0.83 -17.19 -27.37
C THR A 178 -1.72 -16.03 -27.86
N THR A 179 -2.51 -16.25 -28.90
CA THR A 179 -3.46 -15.24 -29.41
C THR A 179 -4.63 -15.03 -28.47
N GLN A 180 -5.15 -16.10 -27.86
CA GLN A 180 -6.22 -15.98 -26.86
C GLN A 180 -5.74 -15.21 -25.64
N PHE A 181 -4.50 -15.43 -25.19
CA PHE A 181 -3.88 -14.64 -24.13
C PHE A 181 -3.77 -13.15 -24.48
N PHE A 182 -3.43 -12.81 -25.73
CA PHE A 182 -3.41 -11.41 -26.17
C PHE A 182 -4.80 -10.80 -26.19
N LEU A 183 -5.81 -11.51 -26.70
CA LEU A 183 -7.20 -11.06 -26.68
C LEU A 183 -7.72 -10.88 -25.25
N TYR A 184 -7.42 -11.81 -24.33
CA TYR A 184 -7.77 -11.69 -22.92
C TYR A 184 -7.02 -10.57 -22.21
N GLY A 185 -5.75 -10.33 -22.55
CA GLY A 185 -4.95 -9.24 -22.01
C GLY A 185 -5.47 -7.87 -22.43
N VAL A 186 -5.77 -7.69 -23.72
CA VAL A 186 -6.40 -6.47 -24.25
C VAL A 186 -7.80 -6.29 -23.66
N GLY A 187 -8.60 -7.36 -23.61
CA GLY A 187 -9.92 -7.35 -22.98
C GLY A 187 -9.86 -6.98 -21.50
N ALA A 188 -8.89 -7.49 -20.75
CA ALA A 188 -8.69 -7.15 -19.34
C ALA A 188 -8.28 -5.68 -19.14
N LEU A 189 -7.40 -5.13 -19.98
CA LEU A 189 -7.02 -3.72 -19.92
C LEU A 189 -8.21 -2.79 -20.25
N LEU A 190 -9.00 -3.12 -21.27
CA LEU A 190 -10.22 -2.39 -21.61
C LEU A 190 -11.25 -2.49 -20.48
N LEU A 191 -11.40 -3.67 -19.87
CA LEU A 191 -12.28 -3.89 -18.72
C LEU A 191 -11.83 -3.07 -17.50
N LEU A 192 -10.54 -3.05 -17.18
CA LEU A 192 -9.99 -2.26 -16.08
C LEU A 192 -10.19 -0.75 -16.31
N TRP A 193 -9.97 -0.29 -17.55
CA TRP A 193 -10.24 1.10 -17.93
C TRP A 193 -11.74 1.43 -17.82
N LEU A 194 -12.62 0.55 -18.29
CA LEU A 194 -14.07 0.71 -18.19
C LEU A 194 -14.51 0.73 -16.72
N ILE A 195 -13.99 -0.16 -15.87
CA ILE A 195 -14.27 -0.19 -14.43
C ILE A 195 -13.83 1.13 -13.78
N TYR A 196 -12.61 1.60 -14.06
CA TYR A 196 -12.13 2.88 -13.56
C TYR A 196 -13.06 4.04 -13.99
N TRP A 197 -13.43 4.08 -15.26
CA TRP A 197 -14.34 5.09 -15.81
C TRP A 197 -15.73 5.03 -15.14
N LEU A 198 -16.30 3.83 -15.00
CA LEU A 198 -17.57 3.59 -14.32
C LEU A 198 -17.52 4.03 -12.84
N ILE A 199 -16.43 3.73 -12.13
CA ILE A 199 -16.22 4.15 -10.74
C ILE A 199 -16.20 5.68 -10.65
N GLN A 200 -15.40 6.36 -11.48
CA GLN A 200 -15.33 7.81 -11.48
C GLN A 200 -16.69 8.43 -11.82
N HIS A 201 -17.37 7.92 -12.83
CA HIS A 201 -18.70 8.39 -13.21
C HIS A 201 -19.71 8.18 -12.09
N PHE A 202 -19.74 6.99 -11.48
CA PHE A 202 -20.57 6.67 -10.33
C PHE A 202 -20.33 7.64 -9.16
N PHE A 203 -19.08 7.91 -8.79
CA PHE A 203 -18.79 8.83 -7.68
C PHE A 203 -19.21 10.28 -7.98
N ILE A 204 -19.02 10.75 -9.21
CA ILE A 204 -19.49 12.09 -9.62
C ILE A 204 -21.01 12.17 -9.54
N GLN A 205 -21.72 11.15 -10.03
CA GLN A 205 -23.18 11.09 -9.98
C GLN A 205 -23.70 10.94 -8.56
N LEU A 206 -23.03 10.13 -7.72
CA LEU A 206 -23.33 9.99 -6.30
C LEU A 206 -23.19 11.32 -5.56
N ALA A 207 -22.09 12.05 -5.77
CA ALA A 207 -21.87 13.36 -5.17
C ALA A 207 -22.94 14.38 -5.60
N ARG A 208 -23.29 14.41 -6.90
CA ARG A 208 -24.39 15.23 -7.41
C ARG A 208 -25.74 14.83 -6.81
N GLY A 209 -25.99 13.52 -6.69
CA GLY A 209 -27.20 12.96 -6.08
C GLY A 209 -27.34 13.35 -4.62
N ILE A 210 -26.29 13.18 -3.82
CA ILE A 210 -26.23 13.60 -2.41
C ILE A 210 -26.49 15.11 -2.28
N ASN A 211 -25.86 15.94 -3.11
CA ASN A 211 -26.12 17.38 -3.11
C ASN A 211 -27.59 17.69 -3.44
N THR A 212 -28.14 17.08 -4.49
CA THR A 212 -29.53 17.29 -4.91
C THR A 212 -30.53 16.83 -3.84
N ILE A 213 -30.30 15.67 -3.21
CA ILE A 213 -31.13 15.16 -2.10
C ILE A 213 -31.03 16.11 -0.91
N THR A 214 -29.83 16.54 -0.54
CA THR A 214 -29.62 17.49 0.55
C THR A 214 -30.35 18.80 0.28
N ASP A 215 -30.32 19.31 -0.96
CA ASP A 215 -31.04 20.53 -1.36
C ASP A 215 -32.56 20.38 -1.26
N ARG A 216 -33.09 19.21 -1.62
CA ARG A 216 -34.53 18.92 -1.47
C ARG A 216 -34.90 18.83 0.01
N CYS A 217 -34.12 18.10 0.80
CA CYS A 217 -34.34 17.96 2.25
C CYS A 217 -34.24 19.31 2.96
N TRP A 218 -33.27 20.15 2.62
CA TRP A 218 -33.11 21.49 3.15
C TRP A 218 -34.35 22.35 2.87
N ARG A 219 -34.82 22.37 1.62
CA ARG A 219 -36.04 23.10 1.23
C ARG A 219 -37.28 22.57 1.94
N TYR A 220 -37.44 21.24 2.03
CA TYR A 220 -38.57 20.63 2.74
C TYR A 220 -38.58 20.99 4.23
N LEU A 221 -37.45 20.82 4.91
CA LEU A 221 -37.29 21.12 6.33
C LEU A 221 -37.47 22.62 6.65
N MET A 222 -37.15 23.53 5.71
CA MET A 222 -37.39 24.96 5.87
C MET A 222 -38.88 25.32 5.95
N HIS A 223 -39.75 24.57 5.27
CA HIS A 223 -41.18 24.85 5.21
C HIS A 223 -41.99 24.13 6.30
N HIS A 224 -41.44 23.07 6.90
CA HIS A 224 -42.12 22.32 7.97
C HIS A 224 -41.86 22.89 9.37
N HIS A 225 -42.88 22.94 10.24
CA HIS A 225 -42.78 23.60 11.56
C HIS A 225 -41.70 22.99 12.47
N ALA A 226 -41.64 21.66 12.59
CA ALA A 226 -40.57 20.96 13.34
C ALA A 226 -39.18 21.08 12.66
N GLY A 227 -39.14 21.13 11.32
CA GLY A 227 -37.90 21.24 10.56
C GLY A 227 -37.21 22.60 10.72
N ARG A 228 -37.98 23.68 10.93
CA ARG A 228 -37.44 25.02 11.19
C ARG A 228 -36.59 25.10 12.45
N TYR A 229 -36.92 24.35 13.51
CA TYR A 229 -36.10 24.29 14.72
C TYR A 229 -34.74 23.62 14.44
N PHE A 230 -34.75 22.48 13.76
CA PHE A 230 -33.53 21.76 13.38
C PHE A 230 -32.64 22.58 12.45
N ILE A 231 -33.22 23.22 11.41
CA ILE A 231 -32.44 24.06 10.50
C ILE A 231 -31.82 25.23 11.24
N ARG A 232 -32.54 25.92 12.13
CA ARG A 232 -31.96 27.01 12.94
C ARG A 232 -30.72 26.56 13.74
N LEU A 233 -30.65 25.30 14.17
CA LEU A 233 -29.49 24.76 14.89
C LEU A 233 -28.26 24.48 14.01
N ILE A 234 -28.44 24.42 12.69
CA ILE A 234 -27.38 24.12 11.69
C ILE A 234 -27.27 25.20 10.61
N THR A 235 -27.99 26.32 10.70
CA THR A 235 -27.91 27.38 9.66
C THR A 235 -26.54 28.03 9.70
N ASN A 236 -25.89 28.10 8.54
CA ASN A 236 -24.69 28.89 8.36
C ASN A 236 -25.02 30.39 8.38
N GLN A 237 -24.82 31.06 9.52
CA GLN A 237 -25.04 32.51 9.59
C GLN A 237 -24.01 33.31 8.77
N GLN A 238 -22.91 32.70 8.30
CA GLN A 238 -21.97 33.34 7.38
C GLN A 238 -22.43 33.31 5.92
N LYS A 239 -23.21 32.28 5.54
CA LYS A 239 -23.81 32.11 4.21
C LYS A 239 -25.18 31.42 4.36
N PRO A 240 -26.28 32.17 4.58
CA PRO A 240 -27.58 31.60 4.91
C PRO A 240 -28.17 30.67 3.84
N SER A 241 -27.72 30.79 2.59
CA SER A 241 -28.11 29.94 1.46
C SER A 241 -27.28 28.65 1.32
N ASP A 242 -26.33 28.39 2.22
CA ASP A 242 -25.38 27.28 2.15
C ASP A 242 -25.96 25.98 2.75
N HIS A 243 -26.51 25.13 1.88
CA HIS A 243 -27.04 23.80 2.21
C HIS A 243 -25.95 22.80 2.63
N HIS A 244 -24.66 23.11 2.45
CA HIS A 244 -23.57 22.20 2.81
C HIS A 244 -23.50 21.92 4.32
N GLN A 245 -24.05 22.77 5.20
CA GLN A 245 -24.11 22.46 6.63
C GLN A 245 -24.99 21.25 6.93
N LEU A 246 -26.10 21.07 6.22
CA LEU A 246 -26.93 19.87 6.36
C LEU A 246 -26.16 18.62 5.93
N THR A 247 -25.38 18.69 4.85
CA THR A 247 -24.50 17.59 4.43
C THR A 247 -23.48 17.23 5.51
N LEU A 248 -22.84 18.23 6.14
CA LEU A 248 -21.87 18.01 7.22
C LEU A 248 -22.55 17.41 8.47
N SER A 249 -23.74 17.87 8.84
CA SER A 249 -24.49 17.33 9.97
C SER A 249 -24.95 15.89 9.71
N LEU A 250 -25.46 15.58 8.52
CA LEU A 250 -25.83 14.21 8.14
C LEU A 250 -24.62 13.28 8.15
N ALA A 251 -23.49 13.73 7.59
CA ALA A 251 -22.24 12.97 7.64
C ALA A 251 -21.76 12.71 9.08
N ALA A 252 -21.89 13.71 9.97
CA ALA A 252 -21.57 13.55 11.39
C ALA A 252 -22.47 12.51 12.07
N ILE A 253 -23.77 12.54 11.80
CA ILE A 253 -24.75 11.59 12.34
C ILE A 253 -24.47 10.18 11.82
N ILE A 254 -24.29 10.00 10.52
CA ILE A 254 -23.97 8.69 9.92
C ILE A 254 -22.67 8.15 10.54
N SER A 255 -21.64 8.98 10.67
CA SER A 255 -20.38 8.59 11.30
C SER A 255 -20.57 8.17 12.77
N ALA A 256 -21.39 8.91 13.52
CA ALA A 256 -21.70 8.59 14.91
C ALA A 256 -22.52 7.28 15.03
N VAL A 257 -23.50 7.05 14.15
CA VAL A 257 -24.27 5.80 14.12
C VAL A 257 -23.37 4.62 13.78
N LEU A 258 -22.51 4.73 12.77
CA LEU A 258 -21.54 3.69 12.43
C LEU A 258 -20.56 3.42 13.58
N PHE A 259 -20.12 4.47 14.28
CA PHE A 259 -19.30 4.32 15.48
C PHE A 259 -20.05 3.54 16.57
N LEU A 260 -21.31 3.89 16.84
CA LEU A 260 -22.13 3.21 17.83
C LEU A 260 -22.38 1.74 17.47
N LEU A 261 -22.69 1.43 16.21
CA LEU A 261 -22.84 0.05 15.74
C LEU A 261 -21.56 -0.76 15.92
N LEU A 262 -20.40 -0.16 15.60
CA LEU A 262 -19.10 -0.81 15.80
C LEU A 262 -18.80 -0.97 17.30
N PHE A 263 -19.08 0.05 18.11
CA PHE A 263 -18.92 0.01 19.57
C PHE A 263 -19.75 -1.11 20.19
N LEU A 264 -21.04 -1.23 19.83
CA LEU A 264 -21.91 -2.28 20.34
C LEU A 264 -21.40 -3.68 19.96
N LYS A 265 -20.89 -3.85 18.73
CA LYS A 265 -20.26 -5.12 18.32
C LYS A 265 -18.99 -5.41 19.13
N VAL A 266 -18.14 -4.41 19.36
CA VAL A 266 -16.92 -4.57 20.17
C VAL A 266 -17.25 -4.84 21.63
N GLN A 267 -18.27 -4.19 22.19
CA GLN A 267 -18.74 -4.43 23.55
C GLN A 267 -19.30 -5.84 23.71
N HIS A 268 -20.08 -6.33 22.73
CA HIS A 268 -20.68 -7.66 22.78
C HIS A 268 -19.67 -8.79 22.56
N TYR A 269 -18.77 -8.66 21.58
CA TYR A 269 -17.83 -9.72 21.20
C TYR A 269 -16.42 -9.55 21.79
N GLY A 270 -16.11 -8.42 22.42
CA GLY A 270 -14.79 -8.05 22.95
C GLY A 270 -13.77 -7.68 21.87
N VAL A 271 -13.50 -8.60 20.94
CA VAL A 271 -12.59 -8.41 19.79
C VAL A 271 -13.31 -8.93 18.55
N LEU A 272 -13.04 -8.34 17.38
CA LEU A 272 -13.54 -8.81 16.08
C LEU A 272 -12.43 -9.59 15.33
N PRO A 273 -12.30 -10.92 15.51
CA PRO A 273 -11.10 -11.66 15.11
C PRO A 273 -10.87 -11.65 13.59
N VAL A 274 -11.97 -11.72 12.83
CA VAL A 274 -11.97 -11.80 11.35
C VAL A 274 -11.22 -10.62 10.72
N ILE A 275 -11.36 -9.42 11.29
CA ILE A 275 -10.72 -8.20 10.77
C ILE A 275 -9.38 -7.97 11.49
N ASN A 276 -9.34 -8.23 12.80
CA ASN A 276 -8.22 -7.81 13.64
C ASN A 276 -7.00 -8.74 13.55
N PHE A 277 -7.18 -10.06 13.58
CA PHE A 277 -6.06 -11.00 13.68
C PHE A 277 -5.19 -11.05 12.41
N PRO A 278 -5.75 -11.11 11.19
CA PRO A 278 -4.93 -11.15 9.98
C PRO A 278 -4.03 -9.92 9.85
N VAL A 279 -4.56 -8.72 10.15
CA VAL A 279 -3.79 -7.48 10.10
C VAL A 279 -2.77 -7.41 11.22
N PHE A 280 -3.15 -7.79 12.44
CA PHE A 280 -2.24 -7.82 13.58
C PHE A 280 -1.03 -8.72 13.28
N HIS A 281 -1.25 -9.98 12.90
CA HIS A 281 -0.17 -10.91 12.58
C HIS A 281 0.67 -10.44 11.39
N LEU A 282 0.05 -9.84 10.37
CA LEU A 282 0.79 -9.34 9.21
C LEU A 282 1.77 -8.24 9.62
N LEU A 283 1.27 -7.23 10.34
CA LEU A 283 2.08 -6.12 10.81
C LEU A 283 3.14 -6.57 11.80
N GLN A 284 2.79 -7.50 12.68
CA GLN A 284 3.70 -8.11 13.63
C GLN A 284 4.89 -8.81 12.94
N ASN A 285 4.67 -9.46 11.79
CA ASN A 285 5.72 -10.16 11.03
C ASN A 285 6.62 -9.26 10.16
N ILE A 286 6.28 -7.98 9.98
CA ILE A 286 7.12 -7.01 9.24
C ILE A 286 7.92 -6.11 10.17
N ARG A 287 7.77 -6.27 11.50
CA ARG A 287 8.44 -5.41 12.45
C ARG A 287 9.94 -5.57 12.42
N THR A 288 10.64 -4.45 12.59
CA THR A 288 12.09 -4.42 12.76
C THR A 288 12.46 -3.34 13.77
N PRO A 289 13.60 -3.45 14.49
CA PRO A 289 14.02 -2.43 15.46
C PRO A 289 14.12 -1.01 14.89
N ARG A 290 14.45 -0.88 13.60
CA ARG A 290 14.53 0.42 12.89
C ARG A 290 13.14 1.02 12.69
N TRP A 291 12.22 0.23 12.14
CA TRP A 291 10.83 0.65 11.94
C TRP A 291 10.12 0.91 13.27
N ASP A 292 10.40 0.11 14.30
CA ASP A 292 9.86 0.32 15.65
C ASP A 292 10.29 1.68 16.21
N THR A 293 11.57 2.05 16.09
CA THR A 293 12.06 3.39 16.46
C THR A 293 11.29 4.50 15.74
N ILE A 294 11.10 4.38 14.42
CA ILE A 294 10.37 5.38 13.62
C ILE A 294 8.92 5.51 14.09
N PHE A 295 8.21 4.38 14.22
CA PHE A 295 6.80 4.40 14.61
C PHE A 295 6.59 4.77 16.07
N ILE A 296 7.56 4.53 16.95
CA ILE A 296 7.56 5.09 18.30
C ILE A 296 7.64 6.62 18.21
N THR A 297 8.61 7.17 17.49
CA THR A 297 8.74 8.63 17.36
C THR A 297 7.47 9.27 16.79
N ILE A 298 6.84 8.65 15.80
CA ILE A 298 5.54 9.08 15.25
C ILE A 298 4.44 8.98 16.30
N THR A 299 4.33 7.86 17.02
CA THR A 299 3.24 7.68 18.00
C THR A 299 3.32 8.67 19.17
N LEU A 300 4.52 9.17 19.49
CA LEU A 300 4.70 10.19 20.53
C LEU A 300 4.02 11.52 20.17
N ILE A 301 3.85 11.86 18.88
CA ILE A 301 3.04 13.02 18.45
C ILE A 301 1.60 12.85 18.91
N GLY A 302 1.06 11.66 18.68
CA GLY A 302 -0.33 11.31 18.98
C GLY A 302 -0.58 10.90 20.43
N MET A 303 0.43 10.92 21.31
CA MET A 303 0.21 10.60 22.72
C MET A 303 -0.77 11.60 23.35
N PRO A 304 -1.74 11.16 24.17
CA PRO A 304 -2.72 12.06 24.79
C PRO A 304 -2.08 13.25 25.52
N LYS A 305 -1.00 13.02 26.29
CA LYS A 305 -0.23 14.08 26.95
C LYS A 305 0.34 15.10 25.94
N THR A 306 0.94 14.62 24.85
CA THR A 306 1.48 15.48 23.78
C THR A 306 0.37 16.28 23.11
N ILE A 307 -0.74 15.64 22.74
CA ILE A 307 -1.87 16.30 22.09
C ILE A 307 -2.51 17.34 23.01
N MET A 308 -2.62 17.07 24.31
CA MET A 308 -3.09 18.06 25.29
C MET A 308 -2.15 19.27 25.34
N LEU A 309 -0.83 19.06 25.42
CA LEU A 309 0.14 20.15 25.40
C LEU A 309 0.06 20.96 24.09
N ILE A 310 0.08 20.29 22.94
CA ILE A 310 -0.11 20.92 21.61
C ILE A 310 -1.37 21.78 21.62
N SER A 311 -2.47 21.24 22.14
CA SER A 311 -3.75 21.92 22.13
C SER A 311 -3.77 23.14 23.05
N VAL A 312 -3.14 23.06 24.23
CA VAL A 312 -2.98 24.20 25.14
C VAL A 312 -2.16 25.30 24.48
N PHE A 313 -1.01 24.98 23.86
CA PHE A 313 -0.18 25.96 23.16
C PHE A 313 -0.93 26.63 22.00
N ILE A 314 -1.64 25.87 21.18
CA ILE A 314 -2.42 26.41 20.05
C ILE A 314 -3.59 27.26 20.55
N THR A 315 -4.31 26.81 21.58
CA THR A 315 -5.42 27.56 22.18
C THR A 315 -4.92 28.88 22.78
N ALA A 316 -3.81 28.84 23.52
CA ALA A 316 -3.17 30.03 24.07
C ALA A 316 -2.71 30.98 22.95
N GLY A 317 -2.11 30.46 21.87
CA GLY A 317 -1.73 31.25 20.71
C GLY A 317 -2.92 31.99 20.07
N PHE A 318 -4.07 31.32 19.91
CA PHE A 318 -5.30 31.95 19.43
C PHE A 318 -5.84 32.99 20.43
N ALA A 319 -5.83 32.69 21.73
CA ALA A 319 -6.27 33.62 22.77
C ALA A 319 -5.39 34.88 22.84
N LEU A 320 -4.07 34.75 22.76
CA LEU A 320 -3.11 35.87 22.71
C LEU A 320 -3.33 36.77 21.50
N LYS A 321 -3.76 36.20 20.37
CA LYS A 321 -4.20 36.95 19.17
C LYS A 321 -5.65 37.44 19.26
N LYS A 322 -6.27 37.37 20.44
CA LYS A 322 -7.65 37.79 20.75
C LYS A 322 -8.72 37.06 19.90
N GLN A 323 -8.41 35.87 19.38
CA GLN A 323 -9.32 35.04 18.58
C GLN A 323 -10.10 34.05 19.44
N TRP A 324 -10.85 34.58 20.42
CA TRP A 324 -11.57 33.81 21.43
C TRP A 324 -12.52 32.77 20.84
N ARG A 325 -13.23 33.09 19.75
CA ARG A 325 -14.14 32.15 19.08
C ARG A 325 -13.40 30.88 18.63
N THR A 326 -12.28 31.04 17.92
CA THR A 326 -11.46 29.91 17.45
C THR A 326 -10.87 29.15 18.62
N ALA A 327 -10.33 29.86 19.62
CA ALA A 327 -9.77 29.25 20.83
C ALA A 327 -10.81 28.38 21.57
N ILE A 328 -12.02 28.91 21.80
CA ILE A 328 -13.11 28.20 22.49
C ILE A 328 -13.54 26.96 21.72
N HIS A 329 -13.76 27.06 20.40
CA HIS A 329 -14.21 25.90 19.62
C HIS A 329 -13.13 24.82 19.49
N PHE A 330 -11.87 25.22 19.36
CA PHE A 330 -10.75 24.29 19.33
C PHE A 330 -10.58 23.58 20.68
N PHE A 331 -10.65 24.33 21.79
CA PHE A 331 -10.58 23.78 23.14
C PHE A 331 -11.78 22.88 23.47
N ALA A 332 -13.00 23.30 23.11
CA ALA A 332 -14.21 22.50 23.28
C ALA A 332 -14.11 21.17 22.50
N GLY A 333 -13.61 21.21 21.26
CA GLY A 333 -13.36 20.01 20.47
C GLY A 333 -12.41 19.03 21.17
N LEU A 334 -11.31 19.54 21.76
CA LEU A 334 -10.41 18.72 22.58
C LEU A 334 -11.13 18.10 23.78
N ILE A 335 -11.84 18.91 24.57
CA ILE A 335 -12.52 18.44 25.78
C ILE A 335 -13.56 17.36 25.46
N ILE A 336 -14.35 17.56 24.40
CA ILE A 336 -15.32 16.57 23.91
C ILE A 336 -14.60 15.29 23.48
N ALA A 337 -13.48 15.40 22.75
CA ALA A 337 -12.73 14.23 22.29
C ALA A 337 -12.11 13.43 23.44
N VAL A 338 -11.55 14.11 24.45
CA VAL A 338 -11.02 13.47 25.67
C VAL A 338 -12.15 12.79 26.44
N GLY A 339 -13.23 13.52 26.73
CA GLY A 339 -14.39 13.00 27.46
C GLY A 339 -15.03 11.80 26.78
N ALA A 340 -15.34 11.92 25.47
CA ALA A 340 -15.94 10.83 24.71
C ALA A 340 -15.03 9.59 24.66
N THR A 341 -13.73 9.77 24.43
CA THR A 341 -12.77 8.65 24.41
C THR A 341 -12.75 7.92 25.76
N GLU A 342 -12.69 8.65 26.88
CA GLU A 342 -12.62 8.04 28.20
C GLU A 342 -13.94 7.37 28.61
N ILE A 343 -15.09 7.96 28.25
CA ILE A 343 -16.41 7.35 28.45
C ILE A 343 -16.49 6.03 27.69
N PHE A 344 -16.26 6.03 26.38
CA PHE A 344 -16.41 4.81 25.57
C PHE A 344 -15.37 3.74 25.89
N LYS A 345 -14.16 4.12 26.35
CA LYS A 345 -13.19 3.16 26.87
C LYS A 345 -13.67 2.44 28.11
N LYS A 346 -14.28 3.16 29.07
CA LYS A 346 -14.80 2.55 30.30
C LYS A 346 -15.96 1.60 30.00
N LEU A 347 -16.74 1.87 28.95
CA LEU A 347 -17.89 1.04 28.59
C LEU A 347 -17.53 -0.19 27.73
N SER A 348 -16.50 -0.11 26.87
CA SER A 348 -16.25 -1.13 25.84
C SER A 348 -15.62 -2.43 26.33
N HIS A 349 -14.87 -2.42 27.44
CA HIS A 349 -14.17 -3.60 28.02
C HIS A 349 -13.36 -4.45 27.01
N SER A 350 -12.88 -3.85 25.92
CA SER A 350 -12.17 -4.56 24.85
C SER A 350 -10.72 -4.85 25.24
N PRO A 351 -10.27 -6.13 25.18
CA PRO A 351 -8.90 -6.48 25.54
C PRO A 351 -7.92 -6.02 24.46
N ARG A 352 -6.75 -5.53 24.89
CA ARG A 352 -5.67 -5.13 23.97
C ARG A 352 -4.95 -6.34 23.36
N PRO A 353 -4.26 -6.16 22.22
CA PRO A 353 -3.35 -7.20 21.71
C PRO A 353 -2.28 -7.57 22.75
N ARG A 354 -2.00 -8.88 22.89
CA ARG A 354 -1.07 -9.45 23.87
C ARG A 354 0.29 -9.77 23.25
N GLY A 355 1.27 -10.14 24.09
CA GLY A 355 2.63 -10.54 23.67
C GLY A 355 3.69 -9.44 23.80
N PHE A 356 3.42 -8.43 24.64
CA PHE A 356 4.29 -7.29 24.92
C PHE A 356 4.65 -7.25 26.40
N GLU A 357 5.79 -6.65 26.73
CA GLU A 357 6.28 -6.50 28.11
C GLU A 357 5.27 -5.80 29.02
N PHE A 358 4.57 -4.81 28.47
CA PHE A 358 3.53 -4.08 29.15
C PHE A 358 2.24 -4.09 28.33
N VAL A 359 1.17 -4.60 28.92
CA VAL A 359 -0.19 -4.50 28.37
C VAL A 359 -0.98 -3.56 29.28
N ALA A 360 -1.41 -2.42 28.74
CA ALA A 360 -2.19 -1.46 29.52
C ALA A 360 -3.52 -2.08 29.98
N THR A 361 -3.87 -1.86 31.24
CA THR A 361 -5.11 -2.34 31.88
C THR A 361 -6.37 -1.65 31.36
N SER A 362 -6.22 -0.48 30.72
CA SER A 362 -7.32 0.24 30.08
C SER A 362 -7.79 -0.45 28.79
N SER A 363 -9.10 -0.35 28.54
CA SER A 363 -9.73 -0.85 27.32
C SER A 363 -9.02 -0.38 26.03
N SER A 364 -9.03 -1.24 25.02
CA SER A 364 -8.44 -0.98 23.71
C SER A 364 -9.29 -0.02 22.86
N PHE A 365 -10.62 -0.05 22.99
CA PHE A 365 -11.54 0.67 22.11
C PHE A 365 -12.20 1.87 22.79
N PRO A 366 -12.26 3.06 22.17
CA PRO A 366 -11.50 3.49 21.00
C PRO A 366 -10.06 3.91 21.35
N SER A 367 -9.21 4.05 20.32
CA SER A 367 -7.83 4.49 20.52
C SER A 367 -7.73 5.99 20.80
N GLY A 368 -7.35 6.36 22.03
CA GLY A 368 -7.21 7.78 22.39
C GLY A 368 -6.11 8.53 21.62
N HIS A 369 -5.04 7.85 21.19
CA HIS A 369 -4.02 8.50 20.36
C HIS A 369 -4.61 8.97 19.03
N THR A 370 -5.37 8.08 18.41
CA THR A 370 -5.98 8.29 17.10
C THR A 370 -7.13 9.27 17.16
N THR A 371 -8.06 9.11 18.13
CA THR A 371 -9.23 10.00 18.26
C THR A 371 -8.80 11.44 18.52
N LEU A 372 -7.89 11.66 19.48
CA LEU A 372 -7.42 13.02 19.82
C LEU A 372 -6.64 13.65 18.67
N SER A 373 -5.75 12.90 18.02
CA SER A 373 -5.01 13.38 16.84
C SER A 373 -5.95 13.75 15.69
N PHE A 374 -6.98 12.94 15.44
CA PHE A 374 -7.97 13.20 14.40
C PHE A 374 -8.70 14.53 14.67
N VAL A 375 -9.16 14.73 15.90
CA VAL A 375 -9.90 15.95 16.27
C VAL A 375 -9.00 17.18 16.23
N VAL A 376 -7.84 17.12 16.87
CA VAL A 376 -6.94 18.27 16.99
C VAL A 376 -6.34 18.66 15.64
N PHE A 377 -5.78 17.72 14.88
CA PHE A 377 -5.21 18.03 13.58
C PHE A 377 -6.28 18.30 12.51
N GLY A 378 -7.45 17.67 12.61
CA GLY A 378 -8.59 17.95 11.72
C GLY A 378 -9.15 19.36 11.91
N LEU A 379 -9.35 19.80 13.15
CA LEU A 379 -9.75 21.18 13.47
C LEU A 379 -8.67 22.19 13.09
N LEU A 380 -7.40 21.86 13.33
CA LEU A 380 -6.29 22.72 12.94
C LEU A 380 -6.24 22.91 11.42
N ALA A 381 -6.37 21.82 10.65
CA ALA A 381 -6.44 21.87 9.19
C ALA A 381 -7.61 22.71 8.71
N PHE A 382 -8.78 22.57 9.35
CA PHE A 382 -9.96 23.38 9.06
C PHE A 382 -9.69 24.87 9.28
N PHE A 383 -9.06 25.27 10.39
CA PHE A 383 -8.78 26.68 10.67
C PHE A 383 -7.73 27.27 9.73
N ILE A 384 -6.65 26.55 9.42
CA ILE A 384 -5.65 27.00 8.44
C ILE A 384 -6.29 27.15 7.05
N ALA A 385 -7.15 26.21 6.66
CA ALA A 385 -7.87 26.24 5.38
C ALA A 385 -8.73 27.51 5.20
N GLN A 386 -9.10 28.20 6.28
CA GLN A 386 -9.81 29.48 6.21
C GLN A 386 -8.90 30.65 5.79
N ILE A 387 -7.60 30.58 6.06
CA ILE A 387 -6.61 31.64 5.74
C ILE A 387 -6.07 31.50 4.31
N ILE A 388 -5.97 30.27 3.80
CA ILE A 388 -5.35 29.98 2.51
C ILE A 388 -6.37 29.93 1.36
N SER A 389 -5.86 30.17 0.14
CA SER A 389 -6.66 30.19 -1.09
C SER A 389 -7.32 28.82 -1.37
N LYS A 390 -8.51 28.83 -1.98
CA LYS A 390 -9.29 27.60 -2.24
C LYS A 390 -8.49 26.52 -2.98
N ASN A 391 -7.61 26.93 -3.91
CA ASN A 391 -6.83 26.03 -4.75
C ASN A 391 -5.67 25.33 -4.00
N THR A 392 -5.29 25.81 -2.82
CA THR A 392 -4.20 25.23 -2.01
C THR A 392 -4.69 24.54 -0.74
N ARG A 393 -5.99 24.64 -0.41
CA ARG A 393 -6.60 23.98 0.77
C ARG A 393 -6.35 22.47 0.83
N TRP A 394 -6.32 21.81 -0.32
CA TRP A 394 -6.07 20.37 -0.40
C TRP A 394 -4.73 19.98 0.23
N ILE A 395 -3.69 20.84 0.15
CA ILE A 395 -2.36 20.55 0.71
C ILE A 395 -2.44 20.36 2.22
N VAL A 396 -3.15 21.26 2.91
CA VAL A 396 -3.26 21.22 4.38
C VAL A 396 -4.09 20.03 4.84
N TYR A 397 -5.20 19.74 4.17
CA TYR A 397 -6.01 18.55 4.47
C TYR A 397 -5.23 17.26 4.21
N THR A 398 -4.44 17.20 3.13
CA THR A 398 -3.56 16.06 2.84
C THR A 398 -2.49 15.91 3.92
N ALA A 399 -1.81 16.99 4.32
CA ALA A 399 -0.78 16.94 5.36
C ALA A 399 -1.35 16.46 6.70
N ALA A 400 -2.49 17.01 7.13
CA ALA A 400 -3.16 16.58 8.37
C ALA A 400 -3.62 15.12 8.28
N SER A 401 -4.18 14.70 7.14
CA SER A 401 -4.62 13.31 6.93
C SER A 401 -3.43 12.34 6.98
N LEU A 402 -2.31 12.67 6.34
CA LEU A 402 -1.10 11.85 6.40
C LEU A 402 -0.55 11.73 7.82
N LEU A 403 -0.57 12.81 8.60
CA LEU A 403 -0.15 12.79 10.00
C LEU A 403 -1.07 11.90 10.84
N ILE A 404 -2.40 12.09 10.73
CA ILE A 404 -3.41 11.28 11.43
C ILE A 404 -3.28 9.80 11.06
N LEU A 405 -3.15 9.48 9.77
CA LEU A 405 -2.96 8.10 9.29
C LEU A 405 -1.65 7.50 9.78
N SER A 406 -0.57 8.29 9.85
CA SER A 406 0.72 7.82 10.36
C SER A 406 0.65 7.49 11.85
N VAL A 407 0.01 8.34 12.66
CA VAL A 407 -0.27 8.06 14.07
C VAL A 407 -1.14 6.81 14.20
N ALA A 408 -2.25 6.72 13.48
CA ALA A 408 -3.16 5.57 13.50
C ALA A 408 -2.44 4.27 13.14
N PHE A 409 -1.67 4.28 12.04
CA PHE A 409 -0.90 3.13 11.58
C PHE A 409 0.15 2.71 12.61
N SER A 410 0.84 3.66 13.23
CA SER A 410 1.81 3.36 14.30
C SER A 410 1.17 2.57 15.45
N ARG A 411 -0.10 2.81 15.80
CA ARG A 411 -0.78 2.09 16.89
C ARG A 411 -1.05 0.62 16.56
N VAL A 412 -1.44 0.34 15.32
CA VAL A 412 -1.68 -1.04 14.86
C VAL A 412 -0.36 -1.77 14.62
N TYR A 413 0.61 -1.09 14.00
CA TYR A 413 1.95 -1.62 13.75
C TYR A 413 2.64 -1.98 15.08
N LEU A 414 2.62 -1.08 16.07
CA LEU A 414 3.21 -1.30 17.39
C LEU A 414 2.42 -2.35 18.22
N GLY A 415 1.27 -2.83 17.73
CA GLY A 415 0.45 -3.84 18.40
C GLY A 415 -0.27 -3.30 19.63
N ALA A 416 -0.47 -1.99 19.73
CA ALA A 416 -1.08 -1.36 20.90
C ALA A 416 -2.62 -1.30 20.83
N HIS A 417 -3.16 -1.40 19.62
CA HIS A 417 -4.59 -1.33 19.31
C HIS A 417 -4.93 -2.23 18.12
N TRP A 418 -6.20 -2.65 18.06
CA TRP A 418 -6.76 -3.36 16.92
C TRP A 418 -7.13 -2.42 15.77
N VAL A 419 -7.33 -2.96 14.58
CA VAL A 419 -7.79 -2.18 13.41
C VAL A 419 -9.20 -1.64 13.66
N SER A 420 -10.08 -2.43 14.28
CA SER A 420 -11.40 -1.98 14.71
C SER A 420 -11.34 -0.72 15.59
N ASP A 421 -10.34 -0.62 16.48
CA ASP A 421 -10.19 0.53 17.37
C ASP A 421 -9.84 1.79 16.60
N ILE A 422 -9.05 1.66 15.53
CA ILE A 422 -8.67 2.77 14.65
C ILE A 422 -9.86 3.24 13.81
N VAL A 423 -10.61 2.31 13.24
CA VAL A 423 -11.84 2.63 12.49
C VAL A 423 -12.85 3.32 13.40
N GLY A 424 -13.05 2.80 14.61
CA GLY A 424 -13.88 3.45 15.62
C GLY A 424 -13.40 4.85 15.98
N SER A 425 -12.09 5.02 16.22
CA SER A 425 -11.49 6.34 16.48
C SER A 425 -11.67 7.34 15.33
N PHE A 426 -11.59 6.89 14.08
CA PHE A 426 -11.85 7.75 12.92
C PHE A 426 -13.32 8.15 12.84
N LEU A 427 -14.25 7.22 13.05
CA LEU A 427 -15.69 7.52 13.04
C LEU A 427 -16.08 8.50 14.16
N LEU A 428 -15.57 8.29 15.37
CA LEU A 428 -15.78 9.19 16.51
C LEU A 428 -15.08 10.54 16.33
N GLY A 429 -13.84 10.54 15.86
CA GLY A 429 -13.09 11.78 15.61
C GLY A 429 -13.75 12.61 14.51
N PHE A 430 -14.20 11.97 13.43
CA PHE A 430 -14.87 12.62 12.31
C PHE A 430 -16.21 13.24 12.72
N SER A 431 -17.03 12.53 13.51
CA SER A 431 -18.28 13.11 14.02
C SER A 431 -18.03 14.34 14.90
N ILE A 432 -17.05 14.28 15.80
CA ILE A 432 -16.70 15.42 16.68
C ILE A 432 -16.19 16.62 15.87
N VAL A 433 -15.28 16.41 14.90
CA VAL A 433 -14.75 17.47 14.03
C VAL A 433 -15.89 18.13 13.26
N LEU A 434 -16.76 17.35 12.63
CA LEU A 434 -17.88 17.89 11.86
C LEU A 434 -18.87 18.67 12.72
N CYS A 435 -19.23 18.17 13.91
CA CYS A 435 -20.07 18.88 14.87
C CYS A 435 -19.43 20.22 15.30
N CYS A 436 -18.12 20.22 15.58
CA CYS A 436 -17.39 21.44 15.93
C CYS A 436 -17.34 22.44 14.75
N ILE A 437 -17.18 21.97 13.52
CA ILE A 437 -17.20 22.82 12.31
C ILE A 437 -18.58 23.43 12.09
N VAL A 438 -19.64 22.65 12.24
CA VAL A 438 -21.04 23.12 12.15
C VAL A 438 -21.30 24.17 13.22
N ALA A 439 -20.96 23.89 14.48
CA ALA A 439 -21.08 24.83 15.60
C ALA A 439 -20.29 26.13 15.33
N TYR A 440 -19.04 26.01 14.87
CA TYR A 440 -18.21 27.17 14.54
C TYR A 440 -18.85 28.00 13.43
N ARG A 441 -19.32 27.41 12.33
CA ARG A 441 -19.90 28.15 11.20
C ARG A 441 -21.28 28.75 11.50
N ARG A 442 -21.93 28.36 12.60
CA ARG A 442 -23.23 28.90 13.02
C ARG A 442 -23.19 30.35 13.49
N MET A 443 -22.03 30.87 13.91
CA MET A 443 -21.91 32.24 14.45
C MET A 443 -21.67 33.30 13.35
N PRO A 444 -22.20 34.53 13.49
CA PRO A 444 -22.20 35.56 12.45
C PRO A 444 -20.79 36.07 12.13
N ASN A 445 -20.61 36.64 10.93
CA ASN A 445 -19.29 36.96 10.36
C ASN A 445 -18.70 38.32 10.84
N LYS A 446 -19.25 38.95 11.88
CA LYS A 446 -18.72 40.23 12.36
C LYS A 446 -17.45 39.98 13.20
N LYS A 447 -16.31 40.49 12.71
CA LYS A 447 -14.98 40.59 13.36
C LYS A 447 -14.24 39.31 13.78
N SER A 448 -14.72 38.08 13.47
CA SER A 448 -14.18 36.82 14.04
C SER A 448 -13.81 35.70 13.06
N ALA A 449 -13.57 36.02 11.78
CA ALA A 449 -12.80 35.13 10.91
C ALA A 449 -11.36 35.00 11.46
N LEU A 450 -10.66 33.91 11.16
CA LEU A 450 -9.27 33.74 11.59
C LEU A 450 -8.39 34.84 10.96
N GLN A 451 -8.18 35.95 11.67
CA GLN A 451 -7.40 37.12 11.25
C GLN A 451 -5.91 36.97 11.63
N LEU A 452 -5.34 35.78 11.43
CA LEU A 452 -3.88 35.59 11.55
C LEU A 452 -3.25 35.77 10.18
N THR A 453 -2.10 36.45 10.14
CA THR A 453 -1.21 36.34 8.97
C THR A 453 -0.77 34.89 8.83
N LEU A 454 -0.58 34.42 7.59
CA LEU A 454 -0.12 33.05 7.34
C LEU A 454 1.16 32.73 8.13
N LEU A 455 2.09 33.68 8.22
CA LEU A 455 3.32 33.57 8.99
C LEU A 455 3.05 33.31 10.47
N SER A 456 2.18 34.11 11.11
CA SER A 456 1.87 33.93 12.54
C SER A 456 1.13 32.63 12.82
N ALA A 457 0.24 32.18 11.91
CA ALA A 457 -0.38 30.86 12.02
C ALA A 457 0.66 29.74 11.93
N VAL A 458 1.55 29.79 10.93
CA VAL A 458 2.63 28.81 10.75
C VAL A 458 3.56 28.77 11.97
N THR A 459 3.93 29.93 12.54
CA THR A 459 4.80 30.00 13.72
C THR A 459 4.15 29.42 14.97
N ILE A 460 2.88 29.77 15.25
CA ILE A 460 2.16 29.21 16.42
C ILE A 460 2.04 27.69 16.27
N ILE A 461 1.78 27.20 15.06
CA ILE A 461 1.63 25.78 14.78
C ILE A 461 2.97 25.05 14.87
N SER A 462 4.03 25.60 14.27
CA SER A 462 5.34 24.96 14.32
C SER A 462 5.84 24.87 15.76
N LEU A 463 5.81 25.97 16.51
CA LEU A 463 6.21 25.96 17.91
C LEU A 463 5.30 25.06 18.75
N GLY A 464 3.98 25.16 18.55
CA GLY A 464 2.98 24.37 19.26
C GLY A 464 3.05 22.87 18.97
N LEU A 465 3.57 22.44 17.83
CA LEU A 465 3.78 21.03 17.48
C LEU A 465 5.17 20.52 17.89
N PHE A 466 6.23 21.23 17.51
CA PHE A 466 7.61 20.75 17.68
C PHE A 466 8.09 20.79 19.12
N ILE A 467 7.72 21.82 19.91
CA ILE A 467 8.17 21.93 21.30
C ILE A 467 7.60 20.77 22.14
N PRO A 468 6.26 20.55 22.22
CA PRO A 468 5.74 19.44 23.00
C PRO A 468 6.23 18.08 22.52
N TRP A 469 6.33 17.88 21.19
CA TRP A 469 6.78 16.62 20.64
C TRP A 469 8.24 16.32 20.98
N SER A 470 9.15 17.29 20.85
CA SER A 470 10.56 17.12 21.20
C SER A 470 10.75 16.83 22.70
N VAL A 471 10.02 17.52 23.57
CA VAL A 471 10.01 17.24 25.02
C VAL A 471 9.58 15.80 25.29
N MET A 472 8.49 15.33 24.64
CA MET A 472 7.98 13.96 24.81
C MET A 472 8.89 12.89 24.21
N ILE A 473 9.60 13.17 23.12
CA ILE A 473 10.67 12.28 22.61
C ILE A 473 11.75 12.12 23.67
N LYS A 474 12.22 13.23 24.28
CA LYS A 474 13.30 13.16 25.26
C LYS A 474 12.89 12.40 26.53
N THR A 475 11.64 12.54 26.98
CA THR A 475 11.20 12.00 28.27
C THR A 475 10.57 10.60 28.18
N GLU A 476 9.82 10.30 27.12
CA GLU A 476 8.95 9.11 27.05
C GLU A 476 9.43 8.06 26.03
N PHE A 477 10.42 8.36 25.18
CA PHE A 477 10.86 7.45 24.12
C PHE A 477 11.40 6.12 24.67
N SER A 478 12.31 6.15 25.66
CA SER A 478 12.89 4.93 26.24
C SER A 478 11.82 4.05 26.89
N ASN A 479 10.88 4.65 27.63
CA ASN A 479 9.76 3.95 28.26
C ASN A 479 8.83 3.32 27.21
N ASN A 480 8.49 4.04 26.15
CA ASN A 480 7.65 3.51 25.08
C ASN A 480 8.36 2.41 24.28
N LYS A 481 9.68 2.51 24.10
CA LYS A 481 10.46 1.46 23.46
C LYS A 481 10.37 0.14 24.25
N LEU A 482 10.49 0.19 25.58
CA LEU A 482 10.28 -0.98 26.44
C LEU A 482 8.84 -1.50 26.32
N ARG A 483 7.83 -0.63 26.49
CA ARG A 483 6.40 -1.01 26.42
C ARG A 483 6.01 -1.75 25.13
N TYR A 484 6.54 -1.33 23.98
CA TYR A 484 6.24 -1.95 22.68
C TYR A 484 7.22 -3.04 22.26
N THR A 485 8.18 -3.39 23.13
CA THR A 485 9.06 -4.53 22.91
C THR A 485 8.28 -5.82 23.16
N ARG A 486 8.37 -6.76 22.21
CA ARG A 486 7.76 -8.07 22.39
C ARG A 486 8.59 -8.92 23.34
N VAL A 487 7.89 -9.65 24.19
CA VAL A 487 8.50 -10.57 25.14
C VAL A 487 8.07 -11.98 24.81
N TRP A 488 9.06 -12.87 24.73
CA TRP A 488 8.87 -14.31 24.65
C TRP A 488 9.45 -14.89 25.93
N HIS A 489 8.60 -15.12 26.93
CA HIS A 489 9.07 -15.58 28.23
C HIS A 489 9.78 -16.93 28.09
N PRO A 490 11.01 -17.06 28.64
CA PRO A 490 11.73 -18.31 28.58
C PRO A 490 11.02 -19.35 29.45
N GLU A 491 10.63 -20.48 28.85
CA GLU A 491 10.05 -21.61 29.57
C GLU A 491 11.18 -22.58 29.90
N LYS A 492 11.38 -22.87 31.18
CA LYS A 492 12.43 -23.78 31.64
C LYS A 492 11.83 -25.18 31.81
N ILE A 493 12.36 -26.14 31.06
CA ILE A 493 11.88 -27.54 31.04
C ILE A 493 13.06 -28.46 31.29
N SER A 494 12.87 -29.58 32.00
CA SER A 494 13.94 -30.56 32.16
C SER A 494 14.18 -31.31 30.85
N LEU A 495 15.44 -31.61 30.55
CA LEU A 495 15.81 -32.37 29.34
C LEU A 495 15.08 -33.73 29.27
N GLN A 496 14.84 -34.36 30.42
CA GLN A 496 14.15 -35.64 30.52
C GLN A 496 12.64 -35.51 30.29
N ALA A 497 12.00 -34.48 30.85
CA ALA A 497 10.57 -34.23 30.62
C ALA A 497 10.27 -33.98 29.14
N TRP A 498 11.12 -33.18 28.47
CA TRP A 498 11.01 -32.97 27.03
C TRP A 498 11.21 -34.28 26.23
N TRP A 499 12.19 -35.11 26.60
CA TRP A 499 12.48 -36.36 25.88
C TRP A 499 11.36 -37.41 26.02
N GLN A 500 10.65 -37.41 27.15
CA GLN A 500 9.52 -38.29 27.41
C GLN A 500 8.21 -37.77 26.79
N SER A 501 7.88 -36.49 26.99
CA SER A 501 6.60 -35.87 26.60
C SER A 501 6.77 -34.55 25.83
N PRO A 502 7.39 -34.58 24.63
CA PRO A 502 7.77 -33.37 23.88
C PRO A 502 6.59 -32.54 23.37
N LEU A 503 5.45 -33.16 23.08
CA LEU A 503 4.28 -32.48 22.51
C LEU A 503 3.55 -31.58 23.51
N HIS A 504 3.74 -31.80 24.81
CA HIS A 504 3.06 -31.02 25.84
C HIS A 504 3.59 -29.57 25.94
N HIS A 505 4.84 -29.35 25.53
CA HIS A 505 5.56 -28.10 25.76
C HIS A 505 5.88 -27.32 24.48
N VAL A 506 5.72 -27.93 23.31
CA VAL A 506 6.20 -27.38 22.04
C VAL A 506 5.03 -27.18 21.08
N PRO A 507 4.92 -26.02 20.40
CA PRO A 507 3.89 -25.85 19.38
C PRO A 507 4.09 -26.84 18.23
N LEU A 508 2.99 -27.45 17.78
CA LEU A 508 3.01 -28.41 16.67
C LEU A 508 3.31 -27.76 15.32
N TYR A 509 2.92 -26.50 15.13
CA TYR A 509 3.01 -25.81 13.85
C TYR A 509 3.41 -24.35 14.00
N ARG A 510 4.00 -23.85 12.92
CA ARG A 510 4.32 -22.46 12.69
C ARG A 510 3.18 -21.80 11.92
N ASN A 511 2.81 -20.59 12.34
CA ASN A 511 1.79 -19.81 11.63
C ASN A 511 2.40 -19.06 10.43
N ASN A 512 1.57 -18.80 9.41
CA ASN A 512 1.89 -17.87 8.33
C ASN A 512 1.81 -16.42 8.83
N ARG A 513 2.04 -15.48 7.91
CA ARG A 513 2.01 -14.04 8.22
C ARG A 513 0.62 -13.52 8.62
N LEU A 514 -0.44 -14.28 8.37
CA LEU A 514 -1.82 -13.93 8.74
C LEU A 514 -2.28 -14.62 10.03
N GLY A 515 -1.41 -15.40 10.68
CA GLY A 515 -1.73 -16.11 11.92
C GLY A 515 -2.36 -17.49 11.72
N LEU A 516 -2.49 -17.97 10.48
CA LEU A 516 -3.05 -19.29 10.20
C LEU A 516 -1.95 -20.38 10.18
N PRO A 517 -2.25 -21.63 10.56
CA PRO A 517 -1.27 -22.72 10.57
C PRO A 517 -0.68 -22.99 9.17
N PHE A 518 0.65 -22.94 9.03
CA PHE A 518 1.28 -23.03 7.71
C PHE A 518 2.19 -24.25 7.53
N GLN A 519 2.87 -24.67 8.59
CA GLN A 519 3.90 -25.69 8.50
C GLN A 519 4.11 -26.36 9.85
N PRO A 520 4.12 -27.69 9.93
CA PRO A 520 4.42 -28.40 11.16
C PRO A 520 5.90 -28.30 11.53
N PHE A 521 6.18 -28.33 12.82
CA PHE A 521 7.52 -28.54 13.36
C PHE A 521 7.78 -30.05 13.46
N ASN A 522 8.26 -30.63 12.37
CA ASN A 522 8.60 -32.06 12.31
C ASN A 522 10.01 -32.37 12.80
N VAL A 523 10.78 -31.38 13.27
CA VAL A 523 12.09 -31.60 13.91
C VAL A 523 12.15 -30.83 15.22
N GLN A 524 12.64 -31.48 16.29
CA GLN A 524 13.02 -30.83 17.53
C GLN A 524 14.46 -31.25 17.87
N TRP A 525 15.33 -30.29 18.11
CA TRP A 525 16.76 -30.54 18.20
C TRP A 525 17.37 -29.83 19.40
N GLN A 526 17.87 -30.62 20.35
CA GLN A 526 18.73 -30.17 21.43
C GLN A 526 20.19 -30.42 21.03
N GLY A 527 21.00 -29.35 20.94
CA GLY A 527 22.41 -29.46 20.61
C GLY A 527 23.07 -28.12 20.29
N GLN A 528 24.40 -28.08 20.31
CA GLN A 528 25.15 -26.87 19.94
C GLN A 528 25.08 -26.57 18.43
N LEU A 529 24.70 -25.33 18.06
CA LEU A 529 24.59 -24.88 16.67
C LEU A 529 25.84 -25.17 15.81
N GLN A 530 27.04 -25.03 16.40
CA GLN A 530 28.29 -25.28 15.69
C GLN A 530 28.50 -26.77 15.37
N LYS A 531 28.14 -27.67 16.29
CA LYS A 531 28.22 -29.12 16.06
C LYS A 531 27.22 -29.56 15.00
N ILE A 532 25.97 -29.09 15.10
CA ILE A 532 24.91 -29.30 14.10
C ILE A 532 25.41 -28.87 12.72
N LYS A 533 25.94 -27.63 12.61
CA LYS A 533 26.46 -27.09 11.35
C LYS A 533 27.61 -27.94 10.79
N LYS A 534 28.61 -28.28 11.60
CA LYS A 534 29.77 -29.07 11.17
C LYS A 534 29.35 -30.44 10.63
N GLN A 535 28.39 -31.09 11.28
CA GLN A 535 27.93 -32.41 10.89
C GLN A 535 27.11 -32.41 9.60
N LEU A 536 26.17 -31.47 9.46
CA LEU A 536 25.36 -31.36 8.25
C LEU A 536 26.23 -31.04 7.02
N LEU A 537 27.21 -30.15 7.17
CA LEU A 537 28.17 -29.85 6.09
C LEU A 537 28.96 -31.11 5.66
N LYS A 538 29.42 -31.95 6.60
CA LYS A 538 30.10 -33.22 6.28
C LYS A 538 29.23 -34.20 5.50
N LYS A 539 27.90 -34.14 5.65
CA LYS A 539 26.94 -35.01 4.96
C LYS A 539 26.37 -34.39 3.66
N GLY A 540 27.02 -33.34 3.15
CA GLY A 540 26.68 -32.73 1.86
C GLY A 540 25.50 -31.77 1.90
N TRP A 541 25.08 -31.31 3.08
CA TRP A 541 24.12 -30.21 3.19
C TRP A 541 24.82 -28.87 2.91
N VAL A 542 24.14 -27.98 2.19
CA VAL A 542 24.66 -26.65 1.86
C VAL A 542 23.97 -25.62 2.75
N LEU A 543 24.76 -24.81 3.46
CA LEU A 543 24.25 -23.70 4.26
C LEU A 543 23.84 -22.54 3.36
N MET A 544 22.58 -22.11 3.46
CA MET A 544 22.07 -20.96 2.73
C MET A 544 22.27 -19.70 3.55
N THR A 545 23.14 -18.81 3.08
CA THR A 545 23.30 -17.46 3.62
C THR A 545 22.34 -16.49 2.92
N ASN A 546 21.94 -15.42 3.61
CA ASN A 546 20.91 -14.46 3.20
C ASN A 546 20.92 -14.14 1.68
N HIS A 547 19.74 -14.12 1.07
CA HIS A 547 19.45 -14.00 -0.37
C HIS A 547 19.83 -12.65 -1.03
N THR A 548 20.99 -12.07 -0.70
CA THR A 548 21.32 -10.67 -1.02
C THR A 548 21.90 -10.45 -2.42
N LYS A 549 22.36 -11.49 -3.13
CA LYS A 549 22.87 -11.29 -4.49
C LYS A 549 21.71 -11.16 -5.48
N LEU A 550 21.56 -9.98 -6.09
CA LEU A 550 20.57 -9.69 -7.14
C LEU A 550 20.56 -10.79 -8.23
N LYS A 551 21.74 -11.33 -8.57
CA LYS A 551 21.93 -12.46 -9.49
C LYS A 551 21.10 -13.70 -9.10
N SER A 552 21.06 -14.10 -7.83
CA SER A 552 20.29 -15.28 -7.41
C SER A 552 18.78 -15.03 -7.38
N LYS A 553 18.35 -13.78 -7.16
CA LYS A 553 16.94 -13.37 -7.31
C LYS A 553 16.48 -13.39 -8.77
N LEU A 554 17.34 -12.98 -9.70
CA LEU A 554 17.09 -13.05 -11.14
C LEU A 554 17.09 -14.50 -11.64
N GLN A 555 17.99 -15.34 -11.12
CA GLN A 555 18.06 -16.77 -11.47
C GLN A 555 16.80 -17.58 -11.12
N ARG A 556 15.98 -17.09 -10.18
CA ARG A 556 14.66 -17.67 -9.90
C ARG A 556 13.76 -17.69 -11.13
N PHE A 557 13.91 -16.71 -12.02
CA PHE A 557 13.10 -16.62 -13.22
C PHE A 557 13.69 -17.47 -14.36
N THR A 558 14.94 -17.91 -14.28
CA THR A 558 15.64 -18.54 -15.41
C THR A 558 16.14 -19.96 -15.17
N SER A 559 16.15 -20.46 -13.93
CA SER A 559 16.64 -21.82 -13.61
C SER A 559 15.56 -22.74 -13.04
N PHE A 560 15.38 -23.93 -13.63
CA PHE A 560 14.51 -25.00 -13.11
C PHE A 560 15.02 -25.64 -11.80
N ASP A 561 16.13 -25.18 -11.24
CA ASP A 561 16.61 -25.73 -9.97
C ASP A 561 15.75 -25.20 -8.81
N ALA A 562 15.30 -26.12 -7.96
CA ALA A 562 14.48 -25.79 -6.80
C ALA A 562 15.20 -24.84 -5.81
N GLN A 563 16.54 -24.81 -5.82
CA GLN A 563 17.36 -23.94 -4.97
C GLN A 563 17.17 -22.43 -5.24
N TYR A 564 16.81 -22.05 -6.48
CA TYR A 564 16.54 -20.65 -6.82
C TYR A 564 15.08 -20.25 -6.53
N HIS A 565 14.23 -21.22 -6.19
CA HIS A 565 12.81 -21.05 -5.94
C HIS A 565 12.44 -20.92 -4.45
N ILE A 566 13.43 -20.60 -3.61
CA ILE A 566 13.22 -20.35 -2.19
C ILE A 566 12.43 -19.04 -2.01
N PRO A 567 11.49 -18.96 -1.05
CA PRO A 567 10.76 -17.72 -0.76
C PRO A 567 11.68 -16.53 -0.51
N ILE A 568 11.37 -15.38 -1.12
CA ILE A 568 12.12 -14.13 -0.95
C ILE A 568 12.07 -13.68 0.52
N LEU A 569 10.92 -13.88 1.14
CA LEU A 569 10.70 -13.58 2.55
C LEU A 569 11.01 -14.82 3.38
N SER A 570 11.92 -14.67 4.35
CA SER A 570 12.20 -15.69 5.35
C SER A 570 10.93 -16.06 6.12
N TRP A 571 10.81 -17.35 6.43
CA TRP A 571 9.79 -17.87 7.32
C TRP A 571 10.18 -17.58 8.76
N LEU A 572 9.32 -16.86 9.46
CA LEU A 572 9.58 -16.41 10.83
C LEU A 572 8.91 -17.35 11.83
N TYR A 573 9.57 -17.57 12.96
CA TYR A 573 8.99 -18.12 14.18
C TYR A 573 9.26 -17.12 15.30
N GLN A 574 8.23 -16.69 16.03
CA GLN A 574 8.35 -15.64 17.05
C GLN A 574 9.06 -14.38 16.53
N ASP A 575 8.71 -13.97 15.29
CA ASP A 575 9.31 -12.87 14.51
C ASP A 575 10.81 -13.01 14.20
N LYS A 576 11.43 -14.16 14.51
CA LYS A 576 12.85 -14.41 14.26
C LYS A 576 13.02 -15.27 13.00
N PRO A 577 13.98 -14.95 12.11
CA PRO A 577 14.35 -15.82 11.02
C PRO A 577 14.98 -17.11 11.56
N PRO A 578 15.08 -18.18 10.74
CA PRO A 578 15.78 -19.38 11.13
C PRO A 578 17.24 -19.06 11.42
N VAL A 579 17.78 -19.64 12.49
CA VAL A 579 19.20 -19.53 12.87
C VAL A 579 20.07 -20.35 11.93
N LEU A 580 19.55 -21.48 11.43
CA LEU A 580 20.18 -22.30 10.41
C LEU A 580 19.18 -22.63 9.31
N PHE A 581 19.60 -22.49 8.05
CA PHE A 581 18.83 -22.90 6.89
C PHE A 581 19.73 -23.68 5.93
N PHE A 582 19.45 -24.96 5.77
CA PHE A 582 20.20 -25.88 4.93
C PHE A 582 19.35 -26.40 3.79
N ILE A 583 20.01 -26.68 2.67
CA ILE A 583 19.42 -27.42 1.55
C ILE A 583 20.26 -28.65 1.22
N LYS A 584 19.61 -29.74 0.81
CA LYS A 584 20.27 -30.92 0.25
C LYS A 584 19.57 -31.32 -1.06
N LYS A 585 20.35 -31.56 -2.11
CA LYS A 585 19.81 -32.05 -3.39
C LYS A 585 19.51 -33.54 -3.26
N ILE A 586 18.35 -33.96 -3.75
CA ILE A 586 18.02 -35.38 -3.88
C ILE A 586 18.50 -35.83 -5.26
N ALA A 587 19.41 -36.82 -5.32
CA ALA A 587 19.92 -37.33 -6.59
C ALA A 587 18.77 -37.89 -7.46
N GLY A 588 18.79 -37.59 -8.76
CA GLY A 588 17.82 -38.12 -9.74
C GLY A 588 16.44 -37.44 -9.80
N ARG A 589 16.11 -36.49 -8.92
CA ARG A 589 14.84 -35.74 -8.96
C ARG A 589 15.11 -34.24 -8.87
N LYS A 590 14.39 -33.39 -9.63
CA LYS A 590 14.42 -31.90 -9.54
C LYS A 590 13.81 -31.39 -8.21
N ARG A 591 14.23 -31.96 -7.07
CA ARG A 591 13.70 -31.73 -5.73
C ARG A 591 14.86 -31.44 -4.78
N ILE A 592 14.62 -30.55 -3.82
CA ILE A 592 15.55 -30.29 -2.71
C ILE A 592 14.84 -30.52 -1.39
N ILE A 593 15.61 -30.92 -0.38
CA ILE A 593 15.16 -30.94 1.01
C ILE A 593 15.63 -29.66 1.65
N GLU A 594 14.69 -28.95 2.28
CA GLU A 594 14.95 -27.77 3.08
C GLU A 594 14.88 -28.12 4.55
N LEU A 595 15.95 -27.86 5.31
CA LEU A 595 15.94 -27.91 6.77
C LEU A 595 16.08 -26.48 7.30
N ARG A 596 15.07 -26.03 8.06
CA ARG A 596 15.11 -24.74 8.77
C ARG A 596 15.06 -25.01 10.27
N LEU A 597 15.92 -24.35 11.04
CA LEU A 597 15.97 -24.43 12.50
C LEU A 597 15.82 -23.04 13.12
N TRP A 598 14.90 -22.90 14.06
CA TRP A 598 14.63 -21.69 14.82
C TRP A 598 14.97 -21.91 16.29
N LYS A 599 15.51 -20.88 16.94
CA LYS A 599 15.70 -20.88 18.39
C LYS A 599 14.36 -20.62 19.07
N SER A 600 13.90 -21.54 19.92
CA SER A 600 12.70 -21.34 20.73
C SER A 600 12.98 -20.54 22.00
N ASN A 601 11.91 -20.16 22.70
CA ASN A 601 11.94 -19.65 24.07
C ASN A 601 12.01 -20.78 25.11
N ILE A 602 12.07 -22.05 24.72
CA ILE A 602 12.17 -23.17 25.64
C ILE A 602 13.65 -23.44 25.94
N HIS A 603 14.01 -23.40 27.23
CA HIS A 603 15.36 -23.65 27.72
C HIS A 603 15.39 -24.96 28.50
N LEU A 604 16.29 -25.86 28.10
CA LEU A 604 16.41 -27.19 28.68
C LEU A 604 17.45 -27.20 29.81
N GLN A 605 17.02 -27.61 31.00
CA GLN A 605 17.86 -27.79 32.18
C GLN A 605 18.52 -29.18 32.20
N PRO A 606 19.75 -29.33 32.75
CA PRO A 606 20.48 -28.36 33.58
C PRO A 606 21.29 -27.28 32.84
N ASN A 607 21.61 -27.48 31.55
CA ASN A 607 22.58 -26.63 30.84
C ASN A 607 22.03 -25.30 30.28
N ASP A 608 20.77 -24.96 30.60
CA ASP A 608 20.03 -23.77 30.10
C ASP A 608 20.14 -23.54 28.57
N LYS A 609 20.26 -24.63 27.81
CA LYS A 609 20.40 -24.56 26.34
C LYS A 609 19.02 -24.41 25.70
N PRO A 610 18.85 -23.52 24.71
CA PRO A 610 17.58 -23.38 24.02
C PRO A 610 17.29 -24.60 23.14
N LEU A 611 16.05 -25.08 23.17
CA LEU A 611 15.56 -26.09 22.24
C LEU A 611 15.42 -25.45 20.84
N LEU A 612 15.94 -26.12 19.81
CA LEU A 612 15.74 -25.71 18.43
C LEU A 612 14.50 -26.41 17.86
N LEU A 613 13.59 -25.65 17.29
CA LEU A 613 12.45 -26.18 16.55
C LEU A 613 12.74 -26.09 15.07
N GLY A 614 12.37 -27.13 14.32
CA GLY A 614 12.74 -27.25 12.94
C GLY A 614 11.65 -27.81 12.05
N ALA A 615 11.80 -27.53 10.76
CA ALA A 615 10.94 -28.09 9.72
C ALA A 615 11.80 -28.58 8.55
N THR A 616 11.61 -29.85 8.19
CA THR A 616 12.08 -30.46 6.95
C THR A 616 10.96 -30.44 5.92
N ASN A 617 11.29 -30.05 4.68
CA ASN A 617 10.33 -29.89 3.62
C ASN A 617 10.93 -30.31 2.29
N ILE A 618 10.17 -31.01 1.46
CA ILE A 618 10.57 -31.24 0.08
C ILE A 618 10.05 -30.07 -0.75
N ARG A 619 10.97 -29.30 -1.33
CA ARG A 619 10.64 -28.32 -2.35
C ARG A 619 10.75 -28.97 -3.72
N ILE A 620 9.64 -28.94 -4.45
CA ILE A 620 9.57 -29.37 -5.83
C ILE A 620 9.83 -28.14 -6.70
N ALA A 621 10.76 -28.26 -7.65
CA ALA A 621 10.98 -27.22 -8.66
C ALA A 621 9.67 -26.93 -9.42
N PRO A 622 9.40 -25.68 -9.80
CA PRO A 622 8.27 -25.40 -10.67
C PRO A 622 8.44 -26.10 -12.01
N ALA A 623 7.33 -26.59 -12.56
CA ALA A 623 7.31 -27.22 -13.89
C ALA A 623 7.52 -26.20 -15.03
N VAL A 624 7.27 -24.91 -14.75
CA VAL A 624 7.37 -23.80 -15.71
C VAL A 624 8.15 -22.66 -15.07
N LEU A 625 9.20 -22.17 -15.74
CA LEU A 625 9.95 -20.97 -15.33
C LEU A 625 9.14 -19.70 -15.59
N LEU A 626 9.40 -18.62 -14.84
CA LEU A 626 8.72 -17.32 -14.95
C LEU A 626 7.21 -17.27 -14.64
N SER A 627 6.61 -18.36 -14.19
CA SER A 627 5.19 -18.39 -13.80
C SER A 627 4.89 -17.72 -12.44
N LEU A 628 3.99 -16.73 -12.41
CA LEU A 628 3.34 -16.21 -11.19
C LEU A 628 2.29 -17.18 -10.60
N LYS A 629 1.87 -18.20 -11.37
CA LYS A 629 0.92 -19.24 -10.94
C LYS A 629 1.62 -20.43 -10.26
N SER A 630 2.83 -20.79 -10.69
CA SER A 630 3.56 -21.93 -10.14
C SER A 630 4.24 -21.58 -8.82
N LYS A 631 3.50 -21.68 -7.71
CA LYS A 631 4.13 -21.74 -6.38
C LYS A 631 5.06 -22.95 -6.39
N SER A 632 6.34 -22.76 -6.08
CA SER A 632 7.16 -23.85 -5.56
C SER A 632 6.38 -24.50 -4.42
N LYS A 633 5.89 -25.72 -4.63
CA LYS A 633 5.10 -26.43 -3.62
C LYS A 633 6.07 -27.00 -2.59
N ILE A 634 5.73 -26.77 -1.33
CA ILE A 634 6.27 -27.55 -0.23
C ILE A 634 5.36 -28.76 -0.13
N SER A 635 5.94 -29.94 -0.18
CA SER A 635 5.26 -31.18 0.11
C SER A 635 5.91 -31.82 1.34
N LEU A 636 5.07 -32.38 2.21
CA LEU A 636 5.51 -33.25 3.31
C LEU A 636 5.36 -34.73 2.95
N ALA A 637 5.07 -35.06 1.68
CA ALA A 637 5.17 -36.42 1.17
C ALA A 637 6.58 -37.00 1.41
N ASP A 638 6.69 -38.32 1.49
CA ASP A 638 7.93 -39.02 1.89
C ASP A 638 8.51 -38.49 3.23
N LYS A 639 7.62 -38.22 4.19
CA LYS A 639 7.94 -37.63 5.52
C LYS A 639 8.65 -36.27 5.44
N GLY A 640 8.49 -35.51 4.36
CA GLY A 640 9.13 -34.20 4.18
C GLY A 640 10.67 -34.25 4.12
N GLY A 641 11.27 -35.42 3.88
CA GLY A 641 12.72 -35.62 3.92
C GLY A 641 13.30 -35.94 5.30
N LEU A 642 12.44 -36.24 6.29
CA LEU A 642 12.84 -36.59 7.66
C LEU A 642 13.79 -37.79 7.71
N ASN A 643 13.55 -38.82 6.90
CA ASN A 643 14.37 -40.04 6.84
C ASN A 643 15.83 -39.73 6.47
N ILE A 644 16.03 -38.81 5.51
CA ILE A 644 17.37 -38.41 5.09
C ILE A 644 18.08 -37.67 6.22
N LEU A 645 17.38 -36.79 6.93
CA LEU A 645 17.94 -36.13 8.12
C LEU A 645 18.29 -37.16 9.20
N TYR A 646 17.41 -38.12 9.48
CA TYR A 646 17.63 -39.20 10.46
C TYR A 646 18.92 -39.99 10.18
N HIS A 647 19.15 -40.37 8.91
CA HIS A 647 20.35 -41.09 8.49
C HIS A 647 21.62 -40.21 8.52
N ASP A 648 21.49 -38.92 8.23
CA ASP A 648 22.61 -37.97 8.25
C ASP A 648 23.01 -37.54 9.68
N THR A 649 22.20 -37.87 10.68
CA THR A 649 22.45 -37.55 12.09
C THR A 649 22.76 -38.75 12.99
N PRO A 650 23.77 -39.60 12.70
CA PRO A 650 24.05 -40.80 13.51
C PRO A 650 24.69 -40.53 14.87
N TYR A 651 25.35 -39.38 15.02
CA TYR A 651 26.03 -38.99 16.26
C TYR A 651 25.12 -38.35 17.31
N PHE A 652 23.82 -38.22 17.03
CA PHE A 652 22.83 -37.71 17.97
C PHE A 652 21.92 -38.85 18.43
N GLN A 653 21.51 -38.84 19.71
CA GLN A 653 20.39 -39.65 20.16
C GLN A 653 19.14 -39.22 19.40
N ARG A 654 18.39 -40.18 18.85
CA ARG A 654 17.29 -39.90 17.94
C ARG A 654 16.06 -40.74 18.27
N LYS A 655 14.88 -40.12 18.19
CA LYS A 655 13.59 -40.76 18.41
C LYS A 655 12.55 -40.15 17.47
N ILE A 656 11.69 -40.97 16.88
CA ILE A 656 10.53 -40.49 16.11
C ILE A 656 9.29 -40.66 16.99
N ILE A 657 8.42 -39.66 16.97
CA ILE A 657 7.10 -39.69 17.62
C ILE A 657 6.01 -39.34 16.60
N HIS A 658 4.78 -39.74 16.88
CA HIS A 658 3.62 -39.50 16.02
C HIS A 658 2.60 -38.58 16.71
N ALA A 659 2.17 -37.51 16.03
CA ALA A 659 1.26 -36.49 16.54
C ALA A 659 -0.20 -36.62 16.01
N HIS A 660 -0.65 -37.84 15.70
CA HIS A 660 -1.91 -38.12 14.98
C HIS A 660 -3.17 -37.42 15.55
N ASN A 661 -3.34 -37.35 16.88
CA ASN A 661 -4.59 -36.85 17.50
C ASN A 661 -4.68 -35.33 17.67
N GLN A 662 -3.67 -34.55 17.27
CA GLN A 662 -3.63 -33.09 17.50
C GLN A 662 -3.66 -32.24 16.21
N VAL A 663 -3.80 -32.86 15.03
CA VAL A 663 -3.85 -32.18 13.73
C VAL A 663 -5.29 -31.77 13.38
N LYS A 664 -5.70 -30.56 13.77
CA LYS A 664 -7.10 -30.10 13.58
C LYS A 664 -7.34 -29.16 12.38
N SER A 665 -6.30 -28.57 11.78
CA SER A 665 -6.47 -27.55 10.72
C SER A 665 -6.53 -28.14 9.31
N ASP A 666 -7.53 -27.74 8.52
CA ASP A 666 -7.68 -28.11 7.10
C ASP A 666 -6.48 -27.66 6.24
N GLU A 667 -5.81 -26.56 6.60
CA GLU A 667 -4.59 -26.11 5.90
C GLU A 667 -3.42 -27.07 6.12
N ILE A 668 -3.31 -27.68 7.29
CA ILE A 668 -2.28 -28.69 7.58
C ILE A 668 -2.62 -30.01 6.89
N LYS A 669 -3.89 -30.41 6.89
CA LYS A 669 -4.35 -31.62 6.18
C LYS A 669 -3.98 -31.58 4.69
N ARG A 670 -4.08 -30.41 4.05
CA ARG A 670 -3.67 -30.19 2.65
C ARG A 670 -2.17 -30.38 2.37
N LEU A 671 -1.32 -30.44 3.39
CA LEU A 671 0.13 -30.63 3.22
C LEU A 671 0.54 -32.11 3.18
N GLU A 672 -0.41 -33.04 3.39
CA GLU A 672 -0.15 -34.50 3.43
C GLU A 672 0.91 -34.88 4.49
N TRP A 673 0.87 -34.23 5.65
CA TRP A 673 1.75 -34.57 6.77
C TRP A 673 1.31 -35.86 7.46
N ASP A 674 2.24 -36.78 7.65
CA ASP A 674 2.08 -38.07 8.35
C ASP A 674 2.01 -37.94 9.89
N GLY A 675 2.33 -36.78 10.44
CA GLY A 675 2.36 -36.54 11.88
C GLY A 675 3.69 -36.91 12.54
N ASP A 676 4.71 -37.30 11.77
CA ASP A 676 6.01 -37.71 12.31
C ASP A 676 6.82 -36.49 12.76
N ILE A 677 7.45 -36.60 13.94
CA ILE A 677 8.37 -35.61 14.48
C ILE A 677 9.65 -36.32 14.92
N LEU A 678 10.79 -35.85 14.39
CA LEU A 678 12.13 -36.31 14.76
C LEU A 678 12.66 -35.50 15.94
N LEU A 679 12.95 -36.18 17.04
CA LEU A 679 13.67 -35.64 18.19
C LEU A 679 15.15 -35.99 18.06
N LEU A 680 16.02 -35.00 18.25
CA LEU A 680 17.47 -35.15 18.25
C LEU A 680 18.04 -34.54 19.52
N LYS A 681 18.89 -35.30 20.22
CA LYS A 681 19.57 -34.90 21.45
C LYS A 681 21.07 -35.17 21.34
N GLU A 682 21.86 -34.21 21.80
CA GLU A 682 23.33 -34.28 21.88
C GLU A 682 23.80 -35.21 23.01
#